data_AF-A0A317DKZ5-F1
#
_entry.id   AF-A0A317DKZ5-F1
#
_cell.length_a   1.000
_cell.length_b   1.000
_cell.length_c   1.000
_cell.angle_alpha   90.00
_cell.angle_beta   90.00
_cell.angle_gamma   90.00
#
_symmetry.space_group_name_H-M   'P 1'
#
loop_
_entity.id
_entity.type
_entity.pdbx_description
1 polymer ?
#
loop_
_entity_poly.entity_id
_entity_poly.type
_entity_poly.pdbx_seq_one_letter_code
_entity_poly.pdbx_strand_id
1 'polypeptide(L)'
;MTGAAQWFVSLGRPADAGPLLLCLPPAGAGPSSFRDWPAALPAGVALAVLALPGREARITEPPAFDLDQVVEAVRQRADRPYAMYGHSMGGLLAFEVVRELRRRGTPLPSRLYLGGSRPPHLPKTLARFADLPDDEFLARIAELGGLPQGVRDLPELLDLILPALRSDFDWLNRYPYRPEAPVPVPLVCLAGTDDRDADPATMADWAGHTAIGCTVRTIQGGHLFFAERAAEVAALVGTDLLAATGTAPTARAGTATAVAPARVPTDRRTPVEERPLRPDPAAEHLIPLGSGGWRVWREGVLRAAGFPADGVLRLTAPELAAVADAHLDGTVTEAELLPVLGAAVAQTSKTIYDLAGDPLFREAVTWQNLNALTALDSVRRGGPDERSHDKRRAREQAIGRYWQRYTAKNDTIGFFGPICWAALTRRTPTTTMTAGPALVRRRMVAFEWRALAAFGDRIAADPAVRRWLPAGLHAPFRLADERRVSRPAAPPVVLSPAEAAVVARLDGRTPVAEIARHLVAEEPTARRGLRNVDNVYLLLDRLVERGLVWWGVSLPMSGAAEGRLREVIAGVGEADLRRAVEADFARLCAARDEVAAAAGDPDRLHPALRALHADFTELTGQSATHRPGETYAGRAVCYEDTVRDLDVTLGAAVLDTVAAPLDVLLRAARWLTVAIAEAYGVAFRGLYEELAAEAGDREVNFADFWYLAQGPLFGTGERPIDAVSAELATRFARLTGLDDDPAGDSRLVQLSAADLAARVDDLFPADRPGWSAGRIHSPDLQICAAGVEEIDRGAATVVLGELHTAWATLDNSVFASGHDAPERLADWLATDLGPGRVRLLFPPSMPRHTARVTFALQHRTDVQLAFVPAPGADPRCVPITALRVRASGAELVVDGAGHGPWPLLEVFSELLSMHAADGFKLATARPHTPRIVIDRLVAVRETWRTNIDESGLAGATGSLGRYLAVRRWRRSLGLPERVYVKLSTETKPCYVDLSSPMFASSLCAMVRAARQQAGGAAAILVSEALPGPEQAWVPDGQGRRYQSELRIQVVDPALPATMEVTR
;
A
#
# COMPACT_ATOMS: atom_id res chain seq x y z
N MET A 1 4.90 1.62 41.00
CA MET A 1 5.65 0.48 40.44
C MET A 1 5.81 0.79 38.96
N THR A 2 7.02 1.16 38.56
CA THR A 2 7.41 1.27 37.15
C THR A 2 7.09 -0.06 36.47
N GLY A 3 6.32 -0.05 35.37
CA GLY A 3 6.08 -1.27 34.60
C GLY A 3 7.43 -1.86 34.23
N ALA A 4 7.72 -3.08 34.67
CA ALA A 4 8.98 -3.73 34.36
C ALA A 4 9.14 -3.78 32.84
N ALA A 5 10.26 -3.27 32.33
CA ALA A 5 10.55 -3.32 30.89
C ALA A 5 10.49 -4.78 30.41
N GLN A 6 9.75 -5.03 29.33
CA GLN A 6 9.59 -6.38 28.81
C GLN A 6 10.82 -6.75 27.96
N TRP A 7 11.78 -7.43 28.59
CA TRP A 7 13.04 -7.84 27.93
C TRP A 7 12.89 -9.05 26.99
N PHE A 8 11.80 -9.81 27.07
CA PHE A 8 11.54 -10.96 26.20
C PHE A 8 10.13 -10.91 25.61
N VAL A 9 10.05 -11.05 24.29
CA VAL A 9 8.79 -11.15 23.52
C VAL A 9 8.57 -12.60 23.16
N SER A 10 7.42 -13.18 23.54
CA SER A 10 7.09 -14.55 23.17
C SER A 10 6.49 -14.57 21.76
N LEU A 11 6.95 -15.48 20.90
CA LEU A 11 6.48 -15.62 19.53
C LEU A 11 5.83 -16.99 19.33
N GLY A 12 4.70 -17.04 18.63
CA GLY A 12 3.93 -18.28 18.39
C GLY A 12 2.93 -18.62 19.50
N ARG A 13 2.32 -19.81 19.41
CA ARG A 13 1.34 -20.28 20.41
C ARG A 13 2.03 -20.51 21.77
N PRO A 14 1.41 -20.12 22.90
CA PRO A 14 1.91 -20.51 24.21
C PRO A 14 1.88 -22.03 24.34
N ALA A 15 3.04 -22.64 24.59
CA ALA A 15 3.13 -24.05 24.93
C ALA A 15 3.06 -24.18 26.47
N ASP A 16 1.98 -24.75 26.98
CA ASP A 16 1.77 -24.93 28.42
C ASP A 16 2.69 -26.00 29.04
N ALA A 17 3.28 -26.88 28.23
CA ALA A 17 4.28 -27.86 28.66
C ALA A 17 5.33 -28.12 27.57
N GLY A 18 6.60 -27.79 27.85
CA GLY A 18 7.72 -27.93 26.91
C GLY A 18 8.92 -27.00 27.23
N PRO A 19 10.14 -27.27 26.71
CA PRO A 19 11.29 -26.42 26.94
C PRO A 19 11.15 -25.03 26.30
N LEU A 20 11.72 -24.02 26.96
CA LEU A 20 11.75 -22.64 26.48
C LEU A 20 13.03 -22.37 25.69
N LEU A 21 12.90 -21.93 24.44
CA LEU A 21 14.00 -21.44 23.62
C LEU A 21 14.07 -19.91 23.71
N LEU A 22 15.17 -19.40 24.29
CA LEU A 22 15.47 -17.97 24.37
C LEU A 22 16.38 -17.57 23.21
N CYS A 23 15.88 -16.77 22.28
CA CYS A 23 16.63 -16.31 21.12
C CYS A 23 17.22 -14.90 21.34
N LEU A 24 18.50 -14.73 21.05
CA LEU A 24 19.23 -13.47 21.11
C LEU A 24 19.57 -13.02 19.67
N PRO A 25 18.96 -11.92 19.18
CA PRO A 25 19.16 -11.42 17.82
C PRO A 25 20.59 -10.99 17.50
N PRO A 26 20.96 -10.92 16.21
CA PRO A 26 22.20 -10.26 15.77
C PRO A 26 22.15 -8.74 15.99
N ALA A 27 23.28 -8.07 15.80
CA ALA A 27 23.41 -6.62 15.98
C ALA A 27 22.37 -5.83 15.16
N GLY A 28 21.74 -4.85 15.79
CA GLY A 28 20.70 -3.98 15.22
C GLY A 28 19.32 -4.62 15.07
N ALA A 29 19.18 -5.93 15.28
CA ALA A 29 17.91 -6.64 15.15
C ALA A 29 17.17 -6.76 16.48
N GLY A 30 15.87 -7.03 16.40
CA GLY A 30 15.01 -7.33 17.55
C GLY A 30 14.16 -8.59 17.33
N PRO A 31 13.14 -8.81 18.18
CA PRO A 31 12.21 -9.94 18.10
C PRO A 31 11.69 -10.29 16.71
N SER A 32 11.44 -9.30 15.85
CA SER A 32 10.91 -9.51 14.49
C SER A 32 11.81 -10.37 13.59
N SER A 33 13.12 -10.44 13.87
CA SER A 33 14.07 -11.26 13.10
C SER A 33 13.83 -12.78 13.22
N PHE A 34 13.02 -13.22 14.19
CA PHE A 34 12.65 -14.62 14.41
C PHE A 34 11.18 -14.90 14.07
N ARG A 35 10.47 -13.97 13.41
CA ARG A 35 9.01 -14.09 13.16
C ARG A 35 8.59 -15.34 12.41
N ASP A 36 9.47 -15.91 11.59
CA ASP A 36 9.19 -17.10 10.75
C ASP A 36 9.53 -18.42 11.47
N TRP A 37 10.18 -18.36 12.64
CA TRP A 37 10.55 -19.55 13.42
C TRP A 37 9.36 -20.30 14.05
N PRO A 38 8.32 -19.63 14.60
CA PRO A 38 7.18 -20.31 15.21
C PRO A 38 6.50 -21.34 14.30
N ALA A 39 6.44 -21.09 13.00
CA ALA A 39 5.80 -22.00 12.03
C ALA A 39 6.61 -23.28 11.77
N ALA A 40 7.93 -23.25 12.02
CA ALA A 40 8.85 -24.34 11.72
C ALA A 40 9.40 -25.05 12.98
N LEU A 41 9.20 -24.47 14.16
CA LEU A 41 9.51 -25.14 15.42
C LEU A 41 8.53 -26.31 15.68
N PRO A 42 9.02 -27.47 16.15
CA PRO A 42 8.14 -28.56 16.54
C PRO A 42 7.16 -28.17 17.66
N ALA A 43 5.98 -28.78 17.64
CA ALA A 43 5.01 -28.63 18.72
C ALA A 43 5.64 -29.06 20.07
N GLY A 44 5.58 -28.17 21.07
CA GLY A 44 6.17 -28.39 22.39
C GLY A 44 7.43 -27.57 22.68
N VAL A 45 7.91 -26.71 21.79
CA VAL A 45 8.97 -25.72 22.11
C VAL A 45 8.34 -24.33 22.21
N ALA A 46 8.49 -23.68 23.37
CA ALA A 46 8.09 -22.28 23.53
C ALA A 46 9.22 -21.37 23.04
N LEU A 47 8.92 -20.31 22.29
CA LEU A 47 9.92 -19.36 21.78
C LEU A 47 9.75 -17.99 22.44
N ALA A 48 10.85 -17.44 22.98
CA ALA A 48 10.91 -16.05 23.41
C ALA A 48 12.19 -15.37 22.92
N VAL A 49 12.08 -14.14 22.45
CA VAL A 49 13.20 -13.42 21.82
C VAL A 49 13.55 -12.17 22.64
N LEU A 50 14.85 -11.95 22.84
CA LEU A 50 15.37 -10.80 23.56
C LEU A 50 15.03 -9.49 22.81
N ALA A 51 14.41 -8.55 23.53
CA ALA A 51 14.11 -7.20 23.07
C ALA A 51 15.06 -6.21 23.75
N LEU A 52 16.20 -5.93 23.12
CA LEU A 52 17.14 -4.89 23.57
C LEU A 52 16.52 -3.48 23.43
N PRO A 53 16.96 -2.49 24.22
CA PRO A 53 16.44 -1.12 24.13
C PRO A 53 16.87 -0.44 22.81
N GLY A 54 16.16 0.63 22.44
CA GLY A 54 16.43 1.43 21.24
C GLY A 54 16.04 0.77 19.92
N ARG A 55 15.17 -0.25 19.95
CA ARG A 55 14.63 -0.91 18.74
C ARG A 55 13.22 -1.46 18.96
N GLU A 56 12.46 -1.62 17.88
CA GLU A 56 11.10 -2.19 17.87
C GLU A 56 10.19 -1.57 18.97
N ALA A 57 9.53 -2.38 19.80
CA ALA A 57 8.64 -1.91 20.86
C ALA A 57 9.34 -1.06 21.94
N ARG A 58 10.68 -1.03 21.95
CA ARG A 58 11.54 -0.24 22.86
C ARG A 58 12.34 0.84 22.11
N ILE A 59 11.89 1.27 20.93
CA ILE A 59 12.60 2.22 20.04
C ILE A 59 12.87 3.59 20.69
N THR A 60 12.05 4.00 21.65
CA THR A 60 12.19 5.29 22.36
C THR A 60 13.19 5.24 23.51
N GLU A 61 13.70 4.06 23.88
CA GLU A 61 14.70 3.90 24.93
C GLU A 61 16.13 4.12 24.36
N PRO A 62 17.09 4.64 25.14
CA PRO A 62 18.49 4.69 24.72
C PRO A 62 19.01 3.30 24.33
N PRO A 63 19.67 3.12 23.17
CA PRO A 63 20.02 1.80 22.64
C PRO A 63 21.13 1.07 23.42
N ALA A 64 21.73 1.71 24.43
CA ALA A 64 22.77 1.13 25.27
C ALA A 64 22.17 0.13 26.26
N PHE A 65 22.89 -0.98 26.48
CA PHE A 65 22.53 -2.00 27.47
C PHE A 65 23.79 -2.55 28.15
N ASP A 66 23.60 -3.05 29.37
CA ASP A 66 24.64 -3.73 30.15
C ASP A 66 24.38 -5.23 30.22
N LEU A 67 25.46 -6.03 30.27
CA LEU A 67 25.36 -7.50 30.36
C LEU A 67 24.51 -7.94 31.57
N ASP A 68 24.65 -7.26 32.71
CA ASP A 68 23.92 -7.57 33.94
C ASP A 68 22.39 -7.48 33.77
N GLN A 69 21.93 -6.54 32.95
CA GLN A 69 20.50 -6.37 32.66
C GLN A 69 19.98 -7.56 31.84
N VAL A 70 20.75 -8.01 30.85
CA VAL A 70 20.39 -9.16 30.01
C VAL A 70 20.43 -10.46 30.83
N VAL A 71 21.42 -10.61 31.72
CA VAL A 71 21.52 -11.77 32.64
C VAL A 71 20.31 -11.82 33.56
N GLU A 72 19.90 -10.69 34.13
CA GLU A 72 18.73 -10.63 35.00
C GLU A 72 17.44 -10.91 34.22
N ALA A 73 17.31 -10.38 33.01
CA ALA A 73 16.18 -10.69 32.13
C ALA A 73 16.08 -12.19 31.79
N VAL A 74 17.20 -12.83 31.47
CA VAL A 74 17.25 -14.28 31.21
C VAL A 74 16.88 -15.05 32.46
N ARG A 75 17.41 -14.67 33.62
CA ARG A 75 17.09 -15.30 34.91
C ARG A 75 15.60 -15.20 35.25
N GLN A 76 14.96 -14.07 34.97
CA GLN A 76 13.53 -13.86 35.18
C GLN A 76 12.68 -14.67 34.22
N ARG A 77 13.15 -14.88 32.99
CA ARG A 77 12.41 -15.61 31.95
C ARG A 77 12.60 -17.12 32.01
N ALA A 78 13.69 -17.60 32.60
CA ALA A 78 14.04 -19.01 32.80
C ALA A 78 13.18 -19.67 33.91
N ASP A 79 11.86 -19.69 33.72
CA ASP A 79 10.86 -20.25 34.65
C ASP A 79 10.68 -21.78 34.53
N ARG A 80 11.30 -22.39 33.52
CA ARG A 80 11.23 -23.81 33.15
C ARG A 80 12.53 -24.25 32.49
N PRO A 81 12.75 -25.55 32.19
CA PRO A 81 13.91 -25.97 31.40
C PRO A 81 14.02 -25.17 30.11
N TYR A 82 15.19 -24.57 29.87
CA TYR A 82 15.38 -23.63 28.76
C TYR A 82 16.70 -23.88 28.03
N ALA A 83 16.73 -23.49 26.77
CA ALA A 83 17.94 -23.41 25.94
C ALA A 83 18.07 -22.00 25.36
N MET A 84 19.27 -21.63 24.93
CA MET A 84 19.52 -20.33 24.32
C MET A 84 20.02 -20.49 22.89
N TYR A 85 19.48 -19.69 21.97
CA TYR A 85 20.04 -19.52 20.63
C TYR A 85 20.52 -18.08 20.48
N GLY A 86 21.73 -17.87 19.98
CA GLY A 86 22.22 -16.54 19.65
C GLY A 86 22.88 -16.53 18.28
N HIS A 87 22.59 -15.48 17.50
CA HIS A 87 23.17 -15.30 16.17
C HIS A 87 24.15 -14.14 16.11
N SER A 88 25.31 -14.31 15.49
CA SER A 88 26.36 -13.27 15.35
C SER A 88 26.70 -12.63 16.71
N MET A 89 26.46 -11.32 16.91
CA MET A 89 26.58 -10.66 18.22
C MET A 89 25.77 -11.36 19.33
N GLY A 90 24.53 -11.76 19.02
CA GLY A 90 23.64 -12.44 19.97
C GLY A 90 24.21 -13.77 20.47
N GLY A 91 25.00 -14.47 19.65
CA GLY A 91 25.73 -15.68 20.04
C GLY A 91 26.80 -15.40 21.08
N LEU A 92 27.59 -14.35 20.87
CA LEU A 92 28.60 -13.90 21.82
C LEU A 92 27.99 -13.40 23.13
N LEU A 93 26.89 -12.64 23.04
CA LEU A 93 26.12 -12.19 24.19
C LEU A 93 25.54 -13.37 24.97
N ALA A 94 24.95 -14.37 24.30
CA ALA A 94 24.42 -15.57 24.94
C ALA A 94 25.52 -16.35 25.67
N PHE A 95 26.71 -16.48 25.07
CA PHE A 95 27.86 -17.12 25.72
C PHE A 95 28.29 -16.41 27.01
N GLU A 96 28.38 -15.09 26.98
CA GLU A 96 28.73 -14.30 28.17
C GLU A 96 27.65 -14.31 29.24
N VAL A 97 26.37 -14.33 28.84
CA VAL A 97 25.26 -14.54 29.78
C VAL A 97 25.43 -15.89 30.48
N VAL A 98 25.75 -16.97 29.77
CA VAL A 98 25.97 -18.30 30.38
C VAL A 98 27.16 -18.29 31.33
N ARG A 99 28.26 -17.60 30.99
CA ARG A 99 29.41 -17.44 31.90
C ARG A 99 29.03 -16.67 33.16
N GLU A 100 28.24 -15.61 33.03
CA GLU A 100 27.80 -14.82 34.17
C GLU A 100 26.79 -15.57 35.05
N LEU A 101 25.84 -16.29 34.46
CA LEU A 101 24.94 -17.18 35.19
C LEU A 101 25.73 -18.23 35.99
N ARG A 102 26.78 -18.80 35.39
CA ARG A 102 27.69 -19.73 36.09
C ARG A 102 28.40 -19.04 37.25
N ARG A 103 28.95 -17.83 37.06
CA ARG A 103 29.59 -17.06 38.15
C ARG A 103 28.62 -16.77 39.30
N ARG A 104 27.34 -16.54 38.99
CA ARG A 104 26.26 -16.29 39.96
C ARG A 104 25.67 -17.56 40.57
N GLY A 105 26.07 -18.75 40.13
CA GLY A 105 25.52 -20.02 40.61
C GLY A 105 24.03 -20.21 40.27
N THR A 106 23.53 -19.59 39.19
CA THR A 106 22.14 -19.72 38.74
C THR A 106 21.96 -20.90 37.78
N PRO A 107 20.72 -21.40 37.59
CA PRO A 107 20.45 -22.47 36.63
C PRO A 107 20.92 -22.12 35.22
N LEU A 108 21.73 -22.99 34.62
CA LEU A 108 22.28 -22.85 33.27
C LEU A 108 21.31 -23.42 32.22
N PRO A 109 21.36 -22.95 30.96
CA PRO A 109 20.57 -23.54 29.90
C PRO A 109 20.99 -24.99 29.62
N SER A 110 20.05 -25.81 29.19
CA SER A 110 20.32 -27.20 28.80
C SER A 110 21.26 -27.30 27.59
N ARG A 111 21.20 -26.30 26.70
CA ARG A 111 22.02 -26.17 25.49
C ARG A 111 22.22 -24.70 25.11
N LEU A 112 23.35 -24.41 24.48
CA LEU A 112 23.62 -23.12 23.85
C LEU A 112 23.89 -23.32 22.35
N TYR A 113 23.01 -22.76 21.52
CA TYR A 113 23.12 -22.74 20.07
C TYR A 113 23.78 -21.44 19.61
N LEU A 114 24.82 -21.54 18.79
CA LEU A 114 25.63 -20.42 18.30
C LEU A 114 25.59 -20.36 16.78
N GLY A 115 24.79 -19.45 16.22
CA GLY A 115 24.68 -19.27 14.76
C GLY A 115 25.60 -18.15 14.26
N GLY A 116 26.46 -18.44 13.27
CA GLY A 116 27.28 -17.43 12.59
C GLY A 116 28.04 -16.49 13.56
N SER A 117 28.51 -17.01 14.69
CA SER A 117 29.06 -16.22 15.79
C SER A 117 30.51 -16.61 16.03
N ARG A 118 31.46 -15.75 15.66
CA ARG A 118 32.89 -16.03 15.78
C ARG A 118 33.31 -16.27 17.24
N PRO A 119 34.12 -17.31 17.55
CA PRO A 119 34.61 -17.56 18.91
C PRO A 119 35.39 -16.37 19.52
N PRO A 120 35.23 -16.10 20.82
CA PRO A 120 35.66 -14.84 21.43
C PRO A 120 37.18 -14.67 21.61
N HIS A 121 37.94 -15.78 21.52
CA HIS A 121 39.41 -15.77 21.59
C HIS A 121 40.08 -15.40 20.26
N LEU A 122 39.33 -15.42 19.14
CA LEU A 122 39.83 -15.05 17.83
C LEU A 122 39.72 -13.53 17.61
N PRO A 123 40.51 -12.94 16.69
CA PRO A 123 40.40 -11.52 16.37
C PRO A 123 38.98 -11.14 15.95
N LYS A 124 38.45 -10.05 16.51
CA LYS A 124 37.12 -9.51 16.20
C LYS A 124 37.15 -8.75 14.88
N THR A 125 36.67 -9.38 13.83
CA THR A 125 36.61 -8.82 12.47
C THR A 125 35.50 -7.79 12.31
N LEU A 126 34.29 -8.07 12.83
CA LEU A 126 33.14 -7.14 12.78
C LEU A 126 33.29 -5.91 13.68
N ALA A 127 34.00 -6.02 14.80
CA ALA A 127 34.22 -4.90 15.73
C ALA A 127 34.95 -3.71 15.07
N ARG A 128 35.73 -3.97 14.00
CA ARG A 128 36.45 -2.94 13.25
C ARG A 128 35.53 -1.95 12.53
N PHE A 129 34.24 -2.29 12.39
CA PHE A 129 33.27 -1.42 11.74
C PHE A 129 32.81 -0.29 12.68
N ALA A 130 32.96 -0.44 14.00
CA ALA A 130 32.44 0.50 14.99
C ALA A 130 32.96 1.94 14.79
N ASP A 131 34.19 2.10 14.30
CA ASP A 131 34.85 3.41 14.10
C ASP A 131 34.71 3.96 12.66
N LEU A 132 34.05 3.23 11.75
CA LEU A 132 33.83 3.69 10.37
C LEU A 132 32.83 4.85 10.33
N PRO A 133 32.92 5.78 9.36
CA PRO A 133 31.84 6.75 9.07
C PRO A 133 30.51 6.04 8.74
N ASP A 134 29.36 6.68 8.99
CA ASP A 134 28.03 6.06 8.87
C ASP A 134 27.78 5.42 7.49
N ASP A 135 28.13 6.09 6.41
CA ASP A 135 27.95 5.56 5.04
C ASP A 135 28.77 4.29 4.79
N GLU A 136 30.01 4.26 5.27
CA GLU A 136 30.91 3.12 5.11
C GLU A 136 30.52 1.96 6.06
N PHE A 137 30.09 2.30 7.28
CA PHE A 137 29.56 1.36 8.26
C PHE A 137 28.33 0.62 7.73
N LEU A 138 27.35 1.35 7.19
CA LEU A 138 26.14 0.79 6.60
C LEU A 138 26.45 -0.05 5.35
N ALA A 139 27.40 0.37 4.51
CA ALA A 139 27.84 -0.42 3.36
C ALA A 139 28.44 -1.77 3.79
N ARG A 140 29.27 -1.80 4.85
CA ARG A 140 29.85 -3.05 5.39
C ARG A 140 28.80 -3.97 6.00
N ILE A 141 27.80 -3.42 6.70
CA ILE A 141 26.69 -4.22 7.23
C ILE A 141 25.85 -4.79 6.08
N ALA A 142 25.63 -4.02 5.01
CA ALA A 142 24.90 -4.48 3.84
C ALA A 142 25.61 -5.62 3.09
N GLU A 143 26.95 -5.60 3.02
CA GLU A 143 27.76 -6.70 2.46
C GLU A 143 27.59 -8.02 3.23
N LEU A 144 27.24 -7.96 4.52
CA LEU A 144 26.94 -9.11 5.37
C LEU A 144 25.48 -9.56 5.32
N GLY A 145 24.64 -8.88 4.51
CA GLY A 145 23.20 -9.12 4.44
C GLY A 145 22.38 -8.38 5.51
N GLY A 146 23.03 -7.70 6.47
CA GLY A 146 22.42 -7.09 7.67
C GLY A 146 21.40 -5.98 7.45
N LEU A 147 21.28 -5.47 6.21
CA LEU A 147 20.34 -4.42 5.83
C LEU A 147 19.59 -4.85 4.55
N PRO A 148 18.32 -5.27 4.65
CA PRO A 148 17.48 -5.52 3.48
C PRO A 148 17.40 -4.28 2.59
N GLN A 149 17.26 -4.46 1.28
CA GLN A 149 17.28 -3.34 0.34
C GLN A 149 16.17 -2.30 0.60
N GLY A 150 14.96 -2.76 0.98
CA GLY A 150 13.88 -1.86 1.37
C GLY A 150 14.18 -0.99 2.60
N VAL A 151 15.17 -1.36 3.42
CA VAL A 151 15.68 -0.54 4.52
C VAL A 151 16.75 0.42 4.05
N ARG A 152 17.64 -0.03 3.14
CA ARG A 152 18.70 0.81 2.55
C ARG A 152 18.19 1.96 1.69
N ASP A 153 17.05 1.74 1.04
CA ASP A 153 16.43 2.71 0.15
C ASP A 153 15.59 3.76 0.92
N LEU A 154 15.46 3.59 2.25
CA LEU A 154 14.72 4.48 3.16
C LEU A 154 15.66 5.06 4.21
N PRO A 155 16.35 6.18 3.91
CA PRO A 155 17.28 6.74 4.89
C PRO A 155 16.64 7.17 6.23
N GLU A 156 15.31 7.38 6.35
CA GLU A 156 14.67 7.63 7.65
C GLU A 156 14.66 6.37 8.51
N LEU A 157 14.52 5.21 7.86
CA LEU A 157 14.63 3.92 8.53
C LEU A 157 16.10 3.61 8.87
N LEU A 158 17.05 4.02 8.02
CA LEU A 158 18.47 3.98 8.36
C LEU A 158 18.78 4.88 9.57
N ASP A 159 18.31 6.13 9.59
CA ASP A 159 18.47 7.06 10.71
C ASP A 159 17.84 6.52 12.01
N LEU A 160 16.74 5.77 11.89
CA LEU A 160 16.05 5.15 13.01
C LEU A 160 16.80 3.94 13.60
N ILE A 161 17.41 3.09 12.76
CA ILE A 161 18.09 1.86 13.21
C ILE A 161 19.59 2.07 13.49
N LEU A 162 20.19 3.11 12.90
CA LEU A 162 21.61 3.41 13.02
C LEU A 162 22.06 3.59 14.47
N PRO A 163 21.33 4.27 15.38
CA PRO A 163 21.72 4.35 16.79
C PRO A 163 21.80 2.98 17.48
N ALA A 164 20.88 2.07 17.18
CA ALA A 164 20.88 0.71 17.73
C ALA A 164 22.05 -0.11 17.18
N LEU A 165 22.29 -0.05 15.88
CA LEU A 165 23.45 -0.68 15.24
C LEU A 165 24.77 -0.14 15.81
N ARG A 166 24.90 1.18 15.97
CA ARG A 166 26.09 1.81 16.54
C ARG A 166 26.34 1.36 17.97
N SER A 167 25.30 1.36 18.81
CA SER A 167 25.38 0.88 20.19
C SER A 167 25.85 -0.57 20.29
N ASP A 168 25.29 -1.45 19.45
CA ASP A 168 25.61 -2.87 19.42
C ASP A 168 27.05 -3.15 18.93
N PHE A 169 27.49 -2.46 17.88
CA PHE A 169 28.86 -2.57 17.38
C PHE A 169 29.89 -1.96 18.34
N ASP A 170 29.52 -0.89 19.06
CA ASP A 170 30.33 -0.31 20.14
C ASP A 170 30.45 -1.29 21.33
N TRP A 171 29.38 -2.02 21.68
CA TRP A 171 29.44 -3.12 22.65
C TRP A 171 30.40 -4.23 22.19
N LEU A 172 30.30 -4.68 20.92
CA LEU A 172 31.22 -5.65 20.33
C LEU A 172 32.68 -5.17 20.37
N ASN A 173 32.91 -3.88 20.09
CA ASN A 173 34.23 -3.26 20.13
C ASN A 173 34.81 -3.33 21.54
N ARG A 174 34.04 -2.89 22.54
CA ARG A 174 34.45 -2.81 23.95
C ARG A 174 34.55 -4.15 24.67
N TYR A 175 33.95 -5.22 24.15
CA TYR A 175 33.91 -6.54 24.80
C TYR A 175 35.33 -7.11 25.12
N PRO A 176 35.79 -7.16 26.37
CA PRO A 176 37.15 -7.58 26.67
C PRO A 176 37.16 -9.08 26.97
N TYR A 177 37.30 -9.93 25.95
CA TYR A 177 37.39 -11.37 26.18
C TYR A 177 38.51 -11.69 27.18
N ARG A 178 38.12 -12.34 28.27
CA ARG A 178 39.04 -12.85 29.30
C ARG A 178 38.95 -14.38 29.32
N PRO A 179 40.06 -15.10 29.15
CA PRO A 179 40.06 -16.56 29.30
C PRO A 179 39.55 -16.97 30.69
N GLU A 180 38.65 -17.96 30.73
CA GLU A 180 38.11 -18.59 31.93
C GLU A 180 37.95 -20.08 31.68
N ALA A 181 37.60 -20.84 32.73
CA ALA A 181 37.23 -22.25 32.57
C ALA A 181 36.09 -22.40 31.52
N PRO A 182 36.08 -23.45 30.69
CA PRO A 182 35.00 -23.75 29.75
C PRO A 182 33.62 -23.85 30.43
N VAL A 183 32.54 -23.47 29.74
CA VAL A 183 31.18 -23.56 30.31
C VAL A 183 30.71 -25.01 30.38
N PRO A 184 30.00 -25.43 31.45
CA PRO A 184 29.49 -26.80 31.58
C PRO A 184 28.16 -26.98 30.82
N VAL A 185 28.06 -26.46 29.59
CA VAL A 185 26.86 -26.49 28.74
C VAL A 185 27.23 -27.02 27.35
N PRO A 186 26.47 -27.98 26.77
CA PRO A 186 26.69 -28.41 25.38
C PRO A 186 26.54 -27.25 24.39
N LEU A 187 27.49 -27.12 23.47
CA LEU A 187 27.44 -26.14 22.39
C LEU A 187 27.02 -26.80 21.07
N VAL A 188 26.11 -26.15 20.36
CA VAL A 188 25.75 -26.52 18.98
C VAL A 188 25.99 -25.30 18.10
N CYS A 189 27.04 -25.36 17.30
CA CYS A 189 27.48 -24.29 16.42
C CYS A 189 26.88 -24.48 15.02
N LEU A 190 26.18 -23.47 14.52
CA LEU A 190 25.65 -23.44 13.16
C LEU A 190 26.48 -22.47 12.32
N ALA A 191 27.03 -22.95 11.21
CA ALA A 191 27.91 -22.18 10.32
C ALA A 191 27.33 -22.12 8.91
N GLY A 192 27.25 -20.92 8.32
CA GLY A 192 26.90 -20.76 6.91
C GLY A 192 28.05 -21.21 6.01
N THR A 193 27.77 -21.89 4.91
CA THR A 193 28.82 -22.31 3.96
C THR A 193 29.51 -21.15 3.27
N ASP A 194 28.81 -20.03 3.11
CA ASP A 194 29.31 -18.81 2.46
C ASP A 194 29.55 -17.66 3.46
N ASP A 195 29.53 -17.96 4.76
CA ASP A 195 29.81 -16.99 5.83
C ASP A 195 31.32 -16.68 5.87
N ARG A 196 31.67 -15.42 5.62
CA ARG A 196 33.06 -14.95 5.59
C ARG A 196 33.61 -14.56 6.97
N ASP A 197 32.74 -14.37 7.96
CA ASP A 197 33.11 -13.97 9.32
C ASP A 197 33.19 -15.17 10.26
N ALA A 198 32.29 -16.13 10.10
CA ALA A 198 32.13 -17.30 10.95
C ALA A 198 31.96 -18.59 10.13
N ASP A 199 32.94 -18.87 9.26
CA ASP A 199 32.99 -20.08 8.45
C ASP A 199 33.02 -21.37 9.32
N PRO A 200 32.74 -22.56 8.74
CA PRO A 200 32.69 -23.80 9.51
C PRO A 200 33.99 -24.15 10.25
N ALA A 201 35.15 -23.77 9.71
CA ALA A 201 36.44 -23.99 10.35
C ALA A 201 36.61 -23.10 11.59
N THR A 202 36.27 -21.82 11.46
CA THR A 202 36.26 -20.83 12.55
C THR A 202 35.27 -21.23 13.64
N MET A 203 34.08 -21.70 13.27
CA MET A 203 33.06 -22.12 14.24
C MET A 203 33.46 -23.39 15.01
N ALA A 204 34.36 -24.21 14.50
CA ALA A 204 34.86 -25.40 15.21
C ALA A 204 35.66 -25.05 16.48
N ASP A 205 36.30 -23.88 16.53
CA ASP A 205 37.11 -23.46 17.68
C ASP A 205 36.25 -23.13 18.93
N TRP A 206 34.92 -23.10 18.80
CA TRP A 206 34.02 -23.08 19.96
C TRP A 206 34.17 -24.31 20.87
N ALA A 207 34.71 -25.42 20.36
CA ALA A 207 34.99 -26.63 21.15
C ALA A 207 35.86 -26.35 22.38
N GLY A 208 36.76 -25.36 22.32
CA GLY A 208 37.60 -24.97 23.45
C GLY A 208 36.86 -24.25 24.59
N HIS A 209 35.60 -23.85 24.39
CA HIS A 209 34.83 -23.04 25.34
C HIS A 209 33.76 -23.82 26.10
N THR A 210 33.64 -25.14 25.90
CA THR A 210 32.73 -26.01 26.66
C THR A 210 33.42 -27.24 27.24
N ALA A 211 32.98 -27.68 28.41
CA ALA A 211 33.45 -28.90 29.07
C ALA A 211 32.62 -30.16 28.73
N ILE A 212 31.47 -30.00 28.05
CA ILE A 212 30.49 -31.08 27.82
C ILE A 212 30.51 -31.60 26.37
N GLY A 213 30.85 -30.74 25.41
CA GLY A 213 30.98 -31.11 24.00
C GLY A 213 30.44 -30.04 23.06
N CYS A 214 31.00 -29.99 21.85
CA CYS A 214 30.65 -29.04 20.80
C CYS A 214 30.33 -29.78 19.51
N THR A 215 29.18 -29.49 18.89
CA THR A 215 28.78 -30.02 17.58
C THR A 215 28.70 -28.88 16.57
N VAL A 216 29.37 -29.02 15.43
CA VAL A 216 29.27 -28.07 14.32
C VAL A 216 28.30 -28.60 13.25
N ARG A 217 27.35 -27.78 12.83
CA ARG A 217 26.39 -28.03 11.75
C ARG A 217 26.55 -26.96 10.68
N THR A 218 26.64 -27.38 9.43
CA THR A 218 26.76 -26.47 8.28
C THR A 218 25.39 -26.25 7.64
N ILE A 219 25.03 -25.00 7.40
CA ILE A 219 23.81 -24.58 6.71
C ILE A 219 24.20 -23.92 5.39
N GLN A 220 23.47 -24.21 4.31
CA GLN A 220 23.69 -23.52 3.04
C GLN A 220 23.28 -22.04 3.16
N GLY A 221 24.18 -21.11 2.85
CA GLY A 221 23.91 -19.67 2.88
C GLY A 221 25.03 -18.83 3.50
N GLY A 222 24.82 -17.51 3.49
CA GLY A 222 25.76 -16.50 4.02
C GLY A 222 25.58 -16.23 5.51
N HIS A 223 26.09 -15.09 5.99
CA HIS A 223 26.12 -14.75 7.42
C HIS A 223 24.73 -14.69 8.09
N LEU A 224 23.64 -14.44 7.33
CA LEU A 224 22.27 -14.38 7.86
C LEU A 224 21.42 -15.64 7.58
N PHE A 225 22.05 -16.81 7.44
CA PHE A 225 21.35 -18.08 7.19
C PHE A 225 20.20 -18.36 8.17
N PHE A 226 20.24 -17.84 9.41
CA PHE A 226 19.18 -18.02 10.41
C PHE A 226 17.83 -17.40 10.02
N ALA A 227 17.86 -16.37 9.16
CA ALA A 227 16.68 -15.73 8.61
C ALA A 227 16.40 -16.25 7.19
N GLU A 228 17.42 -16.38 6.34
CA GLU A 228 17.29 -16.86 4.96
C GLU A 228 16.81 -18.32 4.87
N ARG A 229 17.16 -19.13 5.87
CA ARG A 229 16.82 -20.55 6.00
C ARG A 229 16.10 -20.80 7.34
N ALA A 230 15.26 -19.85 7.77
CA ALA A 230 14.58 -19.88 9.06
C ALA A 230 13.91 -21.23 9.37
N ALA A 231 13.20 -21.82 8.40
CA ALA A 231 12.53 -23.10 8.59
C ALA A 231 13.50 -24.26 8.87
N GLU A 232 14.62 -24.31 8.13
CA GLU A 232 15.66 -25.34 8.28
C GLU A 232 16.37 -25.22 9.64
N VAL A 233 16.74 -23.99 10.02
CA VAL A 233 17.43 -23.69 11.28
C VAL A 233 16.53 -23.94 12.49
N ALA A 234 15.29 -23.44 12.45
CA ALA A 234 14.32 -23.62 13.52
C ALA A 234 13.99 -25.10 13.73
N ALA A 235 13.76 -25.87 12.65
CA ALA A 235 13.51 -27.30 12.74
C ALA A 235 14.71 -28.07 13.33
N LEU A 236 15.94 -27.73 12.93
CA LEU A 236 17.16 -28.35 13.46
C LEU A 236 17.30 -28.08 14.96
N VAL A 237 17.20 -26.81 15.37
CA VAL A 237 17.32 -26.40 16.78
C VAL A 237 16.21 -27.03 17.63
N GLY A 238 14.96 -26.98 17.16
CA GLY A 238 13.82 -27.54 17.88
C GLY A 238 13.88 -29.06 18.03
N THR A 239 14.28 -29.78 16.98
CA THR A 239 14.41 -31.25 17.01
C THR A 239 15.54 -31.68 17.95
N ASP A 240 16.70 -31.02 17.87
CA ASP A 240 17.83 -31.29 18.77
C ASP A 240 17.48 -31.00 20.23
N LEU A 241 16.74 -29.91 20.49
CA LEU A 241 16.29 -29.54 21.82
C LEU A 241 15.33 -30.58 22.41
N LEU A 242 14.31 -31.00 21.65
CA LEU A 242 13.34 -32.01 22.11
C LEU A 242 13.97 -33.39 22.32
N ALA A 243 14.90 -33.78 21.44
CA ALA A 243 15.66 -35.03 21.59
C ALA A 243 16.52 -35.01 22.87
N ALA A 244 17.05 -33.84 23.24
CA ALA A 244 17.84 -33.67 24.46
C ALA A 244 17.01 -33.62 25.75
N THR A 245 15.75 -33.18 25.66
CA THR A 245 14.84 -33.10 26.82
C THR A 245 13.98 -34.36 27.02
N GLY A 246 14.14 -35.38 26.17
CA GLY A 246 13.48 -36.69 26.32
C GLY A 246 12.00 -36.74 25.92
N THR A 247 11.51 -35.75 25.18
CA THR A 247 10.09 -35.62 24.77
C THR A 247 9.97 -35.81 23.24
N ALA A 248 9.72 -37.04 22.79
CA ALA A 248 9.44 -37.33 21.37
C ALA A 248 7.93 -37.16 21.06
N PRO A 249 7.55 -36.62 19.88
CA PRO A 249 6.15 -36.45 19.50
C PRO A 249 5.56 -37.75 18.91
N THR A 250 4.46 -38.24 19.48
CA THR A 250 3.66 -39.34 18.91
C THR A 250 2.68 -38.82 17.85
N ALA A 251 2.81 -39.31 16.62
CA ALA A 251 1.83 -39.15 15.55
C ALA A 251 0.53 -39.91 15.85
N ARG A 252 -0.63 -39.30 15.55
CA ARG A 252 -1.88 -40.03 15.35
C ARG A 252 -2.61 -39.53 14.11
N ALA A 253 -2.73 -40.44 13.15
CA ALA A 253 -3.67 -40.42 12.05
C ALA A 253 -5.11 -40.59 12.57
N GLY A 254 -6.07 -39.94 11.90
CA GLY A 254 -7.50 -40.06 12.17
C GLY A 254 -8.30 -39.69 10.93
N THR A 255 -8.83 -40.73 10.30
CA THR A 255 -9.59 -40.81 9.04
C THR A 255 -10.86 -39.96 8.97
N ALA A 256 -11.14 -39.50 7.75
CA ALA A 256 -12.39 -38.88 7.31
C ALA A 256 -13.59 -39.85 7.30
N THR A 257 -14.78 -39.32 7.54
CA THR A 257 -16.05 -39.89 7.04
C THR A 257 -17.07 -38.78 6.79
N ALA A 258 -17.65 -38.82 5.58
CA ALA A 258 -18.71 -37.96 5.08
C ALA A 258 -20.09 -38.40 5.58
N VAL A 259 -21.03 -37.45 5.75
CA VAL A 259 -22.48 -37.72 5.82
C VAL A 259 -23.25 -36.65 5.04
N ALA A 260 -24.15 -37.11 4.17
CA ALA A 260 -25.03 -36.35 3.27
C ALA A 260 -26.25 -35.72 4.01
N PRO A 261 -26.96 -34.74 3.40
CA PRO A 261 -27.96 -33.93 4.10
C PRO A 261 -29.36 -34.55 4.08
N ALA A 262 -30.10 -34.38 5.17
CA ALA A 262 -31.52 -34.68 5.26
C ALA A 262 -32.37 -33.46 4.85
N ARG A 263 -33.33 -33.70 3.96
CA ARG A 263 -34.39 -32.76 3.54
C ARG A 263 -35.55 -32.76 4.54
N VAL A 264 -36.45 -31.78 4.30
CA VAL A 264 -37.93 -31.73 4.55
C VAL A 264 -38.33 -30.81 5.73
N PRO A 265 -39.48 -30.08 5.71
CA PRO A 265 -40.39 -29.63 4.63
C PRO A 265 -40.66 -28.11 4.61
N THR A 266 -41.17 -27.68 3.45
CA THR A 266 -41.95 -26.46 3.23
C THR A 266 -43.27 -26.45 4.01
N ASP A 267 -43.63 -25.33 4.62
CA ASP A 267 -45.04 -25.04 4.93
C ASP A 267 -45.43 -23.60 4.58
N ARG A 268 -46.64 -23.51 4.03
CA ARG A 268 -47.27 -22.37 3.38
C ARG A 268 -47.81 -21.40 4.42
N ARG A 269 -47.60 -20.10 4.22
CA ARG A 269 -48.53 -19.06 4.69
C ARG A 269 -48.89 -18.12 3.55
N THR A 270 -50.18 -18.09 3.27
CA THR A 270 -50.92 -17.26 2.30
C THR A 270 -51.06 -15.81 2.82
N PRO A 271 -51.53 -14.85 2.00
CA PRO A 271 -50.89 -13.56 1.81
C PRO A 271 -51.54 -12.46 2.65
N VAL A 272 -50.76 -11.48 3.08
CA VAL A 272 -51.30 -10.22 3.60
C VAL A 272 -51.27 -9.21 2.46
N GLU A 273 -52.44 -8.63 2.19
CA GLU A 273 -52.78 -7.78 1.06
C GLU A 273 -51.79 -6.63 0.84
N GLU A 274 -51.25 -6.60 -0.39
CA GLU A 274 -50.51 -5.48 -0.95
C GLU A 274 -51.41 -4.25 -1.05
N ARG A 275 -51.01 -3.18 -0.36
CA ARG A 275 -51.45 -1.84 -0.70
C ARG A 275 -50.49 -1.33 -1.78
N PRO A 276 -50.95 -0.97 -2.98
CA PRO A 276 -50.07 -0.54 -4.04
C PRO A 276 -49.48 0.82 -3.67
N LEU A 277 -48.23 0.81 -3.21
CA LEU A 277 -47.41 2.01 -3.18
C LEU A 277 -47.20 2.43 -4.63
N ARG A 278 -47.65 3.65 -4.91
CA ARG A 278 -47.45 4.36 -6.19
C ARG A 278 -45.97 4.35 -6.59
N PRO A 279 -45.64 4.41 -7.89
CA PRO A 279 -44.26 4.37 -8.37
C PRO A 279 -43.42 5.48 -7.73
N ASP A 280 -42.32 5.09 -7.09
CA ASP A 280 -41.35 5.99 -6.45
C ASP A 280 -40.59 6.79 -7.53
N PRO A 281 -40.43 8.12 -7.42
CA PRO A 281 -39.59 8.94 -8.31
C PRO A 281 -38.08 8.59 -8.31
N ALA A 282 -37.69 7.47 -7.69
CA ALA A 282 -36.35 7.11 -7.26
C ALA A 282 -35.42 6.62 -8.39
N ALA A 283 -34.15 7.03 -8.30
CA ALA A 283 -33.03 6.77 -9.20
C ALA A 283 -33.00 7.59 -10.50
N GLU A 284 -33.22 8.91 -10.41
CA GLU A 284 -32.97 9.80 -11.54
C GLU A 284 -31.57 9.60 -12.10
N HIS A 285 -30.54 9.35 -11.30
CA HIS A 285 -29.16 9.23 -11.74
C HIS A 285 -28.86 8.04 -12.64
N LEU A 286 -29.76 7.06 -12.73
CA LEU A 286 -29.54 5.83 -13.48
C LEU A 286 -30.20 5.85 -14.86
N ILE A 287 -29.47 5.39 -15.86
CA ILE A 287 -29.99 5.02 -17.19
C ILE A 287 -29.69 3.55 -17.48
N PRO A 288 -30.46 2.86 -18.35
CA PRO A 288 -30.14 1.50 -18.75
C PRO A 288 -28.76 1.44 -19.43
N LEU A 289 -27.93 0.44 -19.10
CA LEU A 289 -26.71 0.17 -19.89
C LEU A 289 -27.08 -0.52 -21.20
N GLY A 290 -27.90 -1.57 -21.12
CA GLY A 290 -28.44 -2.35 -22.24
C GLY A 290 -29.65 -3.18 -21.79
N SER A 291 -29.90 -4.32 -22.46
CA SER A 291 -31.03 -5.21 -22.14
C SER A 291 -30.79 -6.15 -20.94
N GLY A 292 -29.55 -6.32 -20.48
CA GLY A 292 -29.17 -7.22 -19.37
C GLY A 292 -29.56 -6.76 -17.96
N GLY A 293 -30.40 -5.72 -17.83
CA GLY A 293 -30.88 -5.21 -16.53
C GLY A 293 -29.92 -4.25 -15.80
N TRP A 294 -28.63 -4.28 -16.12
CA TRP A 294 -27.63 -3.35 -15.59
C TRP A 294 -27.97 -1.88 -15.87
N ARG A 295 -27.69 -1.03 -14.89
CA ARG A 295 -27.90 0.41 -14.95
C ARG A 295 -26.55 1.11 -14.89
N VAL A 296 -26.41 2.29 -15.49
CA VAL A 296 -25.20 3.10 -15.40
C VAL A 296 -25.59 4.48 -14.88
N TRP A 297 -24.72 5.08 -14.07
CA TRP A 297 -24.85 6.49 -13.72
C TRP A 297 -24.86 7.33 -15.00
N ARG A 298 -25.73 8.34 -15.05
CA ARG A 298 -25.84 9.30 -16.16
C ARG A 298 -24.65 10.25 -16.26
N GLU A 299 -23.73 10.18 -15.31
CA GLU A 299 -22.51 10.95 -15.25
C GLU A 299 -21.32 10.00 -15.00
N GLY A 300 -20.24 10.22 -15.73
CA GLY A 300 -18.98 9.52 -15.59
C GLY A 300 -17.81 10.50 -15.71
N VAL A 301 -16.58 10.00 -15.60
CA VAL A 301 -15.37 10.82 -15.69
C VAL A 301 -14.55 10.40 -16.89
N LEU A 302 -14.40 11.32 -17.85
CA LEU A 302 -13.42 11.23 -18.92
C LEU A 302 -12.09 11.79 -18.41
N ARG A 303 -11.08 10.94 -18.38
CA ARG A 303 -9.69 11.31 -18.08
C ARG A 303 -8.91 11.39 -19.37
N ALA A 304 -7.95 12.28 -19.44
CA ALA A 304 -7.11 12.39 -20.61
C ALA A 304 -5.69 12.83 -20.26
N ALA A 305 -4.75 12.53 -21.15
CA ALA A 305 -3.38 12.99 -21.05
C ALA A 305 -3.28 14.52 -21.15
N GLY A 306 -2.17 15.07 -20.64
CA GLY A 306 -1.84 16.49 -20.68
C GLY A 306 -1.34 17.02 -22.00
N PHE A 307 -0.82 16.13 -22.83
CA PHE A 307 -0.17 16.46 -24.09
C PHE A 307 -0.78 15.62 -25.22
N PRO A 308 -0.77 16.13 -26.46
CA PRO A 308 -1.31 15.43 -27.62
C PRO A 308 -0.72 14.02 -27.77
N ALA A 309 -1.58 13.07 -28.17
CA ALA A 309 -1.24 11.65 -28.27
C ALA A 309 -0.14 11.41 -29.32
N ASP A 310 -0.15 12.15 -30.43
CA ASP A 310 0.90 12.09 -31.46
C ASP A 310 2.27 12.58 -30.96
N GLY A 311 2.34 13.21 -29.78
CA GLY A 311 3.57 13.61 -29.12
C GLY A 311 4.57 12.48 -28.95
N VAL A 312 4.12 11.23 -28.69
CA VAL A 312 5.03 10.07 -28.61
C VAL A 312 5.74 9.77 -29.93
N LEU A 313 5.16 10.15 -31.08
CA LEU A 313 5.71 9.87 -32.39
C LEU A 313 6.99 10.67 -32.67
N ARG A 314 7.20 11.79 -31.97
CA ARG A 314 8.37 12.66 -32.11
C ARG A 314 9.71 11.97 -31.82
N LEU A 315 9.70 10.86 -31.08
CA LEU A 315 10.90 10.13 -30.67
C LEU A 315 11.06 8.79 -31.40
N THR A 316 10.26 8.53 -32.43
CA THR A 316 10.29 7.29 -33.23
C THR A 316 11.34 7.36 -34.32
N ALA A 317 11.80 6.19 -34.78
CA ALA A 317 12.79 6.09 -35.85
C ALA A 317 12.50 4.88 -36.76
N PRO A 318 11.39 4.91 -37.53
CA PRO A 318 10.97 3.78 -38.36
C PRO A 318 11.99 3.41 -39.45
N GLU A 319 12.67 4.41 -40.05
CA GLU A 319 13.73 4.16 -41.04
C GLU A 319 14.92 3.41 -40.44
N LEU A 320 15.36 3.82 -39.24
CA LEU A 320 16.42 3.11 -38.52
C LEU A 320 16.01 1.67 -38.18
N ALA A 321 14.76 1.47 -37.75
CA ALA A 321 14.25 0.13 -37.43
C ALA A 321 14.29 -0.78 -38.66
N ALA A 322 13.85 -0.29 -39.83
CA ALA A 322 13.89 -1.04 -41.08
C ALA A 322 15.33 -1.42 -41.49
N VAL A 323 16.27 -0.48 -41.41
CA VAL A 323 17.69 -0.74 -41.74
C VAL A 323 18.33 -1.71 -40.74
N ALA A 324 18.00 -1.61 -39.45
CA ALA A 324 18.50 -2.53 -38.43
C ALA A 324 17.92 -3.94 -38.56
N ASP A 325 16.65 -4.08 -38.92
CA ASP A 325 16.04 -5.37 -39.18
C ASP A 325 16.65 -6.02 -40.44
N ALA A 326 16.88 -5.23 -41.50
CA ALA A 326 17.60 -5.67 -42.70
C ALA A 326 19.05 -6.10 -42.41
N HIS A 327 19.72 -5.43 -41.47
CA HIS A 327 21.03 -5.84 -40.97
C HIS A 327 20.98 -7.17 -40.22
N LEU A 328 19.97 -7.38 -39.37
CA LEU A 328 19.75 -8.66 -38.69
C LEU A 328 19.42 -9.81 -39.67
N ASP A 329 18.87 -9.48 -40.85
CA ASP A 329 18.65 -10.43 -41.95
C ASP A 329 19.91 -10.65 -42.81
N GLY A 330 21.00 -9.94 -42.54
CA GLY A 330 22.26 -10.04 -43.29
C GLY A 330 22.25 -9.32 -44.64
N THR A 331 21.23 -8.50 -44.92
CA THR A 331 21.07 -7.76 -46.19
C THR A 331 21.71 -6.37 -46.18
N VAL A 332 22.00 -5.83 -44.99
CA VAL A 332 22.67 -4.54 -44.78
C VAL A 332 23.89 -4.77 -43.89
N THR A 333 25.03 -4.16 -44.24
CA THR A 333 26.26 -4.26 -43.45
C THR A 333 26.24 -3.31 -42.23
N GLU A 334 27.06 -3.59 -41.22
CA GLU A 334 27.19 -2.69 -40.05
C GLU A 334 27.65 -1.28 -40.48
N ALA A 335 28.51 -1.19 -41.50
CA ALA A 335 29.02 0.08 -42.03
C ALA A 335 27.90 0.96 -42.64
N GLU A 336 26.84 0.34 -43.15
CA GLU A 336 25.66 1.03 -43.69
C GLU A 336 24.66 1.42 -42.57
N LEU A 337 24.55 0.61 -41.51
CA LEU A 337 23.65 0.88 -40.37
C LEU A 337 24.16 2.00 -39.46
N LEU A 338 25.46 2.08 -39.20
CA LEU A 338 26.05 3.04 -38.26
C LEU A 338 25.72 4.51 -38.57
N PRO A 339 25.82 5.00 -39.83
CA PRO A 339 25.42 6.38 -40.17
C PRO A 339 23.94 6.66 -39.89
N VAL A 340 23.04 5.72 -40.20
CA VAL A 340 21.59 5.86 -39.98
C VAL A 340 21.29 5.92 -38.48
N LEU A 341 21.93 5.08 -37.67
CA LEU A 341 21.83 5.13 -36.20
C LEU A 341 22.34 6.47 -35.66
N GLY A 342 23.46 6.97 -36.16
CA GLY A 342 24.02 8.26 -35.78
C GLY A 342 23.06 9.43 -36.07
N ALA A 343 22.46 9.44 -37.26
CA ALA A 343 21.47 10.46 -37.66
C ALA A 343 20.21 10.42 -36.78
N ALA A 344 19.66 9.23 -36.51
CA ALA A 344 18.49 9.06 -35.66
C ALA A 344 18.75 9.50 -34.20
N VAL A 345 19.94 9.20 -33.65
CA VAL A 345 20.35 9.66 -32.32
C VAL A 345 20.45 11.18 -32.28
N ALA A 346 21.09 11.81 -33.28
CA ALA A 346 21.21 13.27 -33.36
C ALA A 346 19.83 13.95 -33.44
N GLN A 347 18.94 13.42 -34.28
CA GLN A 347 17.57 13.93 -34.41
C GLN A 347 16.76 13.79 -33.11
N THR A 348 16.95 12.68 -32.39
CA THR A 348 16.34 12.46 -31.08
C THR A 348 16.85 13.47 -30.05
N SER A 349 18.17 13.70 -29.99
CA SER A 349 18.77 14.69 -29.10
C SER A 349 18.27 16.11 -29.38
N LYS A 350 18.11 16.49 -30.67
CA LYS A 350 17.52 17.79 -31.05
C LYS A 350 16.07 17.91 -30.58
N THR A 351 15.27 16.86 -30.78
CA THR A 351 13.87 16.83 -30.31
C THR A 351 13.77 16.99 -28.79
N ILE A 352 14.64 16.31 -28.05
CA ILE A 352 14.72 16.43 -26.58
C ILE A 352 15.16 17.84 -26.15
N TYR A 353 16.08 18.47 -26.89
CA TYR A 353 16.49 19.86 -26.64
C TYR A 353 15.34 20.86 -26.81
N ASP A 354 14.50 20.65 -27.82
CA ASP A 354 13.30 21.47 -28.04
C ASP A 354 12.27 21.24 -26.92
N LEU A 355 12.02 19.98 -26.55
CA LEU A 355 11.14 19.62 -25.44
C LEU A 355 11.59 20.22 -24.10
N ALA A 356 12.90 20.25 -23.83
CA ALA A 356 13.43 20.83 -22.60
C ALA A 356 13.16 22.36 -22.46
N GLY A 357 12.84 23.02 -23.58
CA GLY A 357 12.48 24.44 -23.62
C GLY A 357 10.97 24.70 -23.74
N ASP A 358 10.14 23.65 -23.88
CA ASP A 358 8.69 23.80 -24.01
C ASP A 358 8.07 24.29 -22.67
N PRO A 359 7.34 25.43 -22.66
CA PRO A 359 6.82 26.01 -21.42
C PRO A 359 5.87 25.07 -20.66
N LEU A 360 4.96 24.39 -21.37
CA LEU A 360 4.01 23.47 -20.74
C LEU A 360 4.73 22.25 -20.19
N PHE A 361 5.69 21.70 -20.93
CA PHE A 361 6.48 20.58 -20.43
C PHE A 361 7.28 20.94 -19.18
N ARG A 362 7.87 22.14 -19.15
CA ARG A 362 8.55 22.68 -17.95
C ARG A 362 7.60 22.83 -16.78
N GLU A 363 6.39 23.36 -17.00
CA GLU A 363 5.35 23.48 -15.96
C GLU A 363 5.00 22.10 -15.38
N ALA A 364 4.71 21.11 -16.23
CA ALA A 364 4.37 19.76 -15.80
C ALA A 364 5.50 19.11 -14.98
N VAL A 365 6.75 19.21 -15.44
CA VAL A 365 7.93 18.73 -14.71
C VAL A 365 8.10 19.47 -13.37
N THR A 366 7.83 20.78 -13.33
CA THR A 366 7.93 21.59 -12.10
C THR A 366 6.98 21.08 -11.01
N TRP A 367 5.71 20.83 -11.37
CA TRP A 367 4.73 20.25 -10.45
C TRP A 367 5.12 18.84 -9.98
N GLN A 368 5.63 18.00 -10.87
CA GLN A 368 5.91 16.61 -10.55
C GLN A 368 7.23 16.41 -9.77
N ASN A 369 8.27 17.18 -10.11
CA ASN A 369 9.61 17.06 -9.53
C ASN A 369 10.48 18.30 -9.80
N LEU A 370 10.57 19.21 -8.83
CA LEU A 370 11.41 20.41 -8.93
C LEU A 370 12.88 20.08 -9.29
N ASN A 371 13.44 18.98 -8.80
CA ASN A 371 14.84 18.61 -9.07
C ASN A 371 15.05 18.15 -10.51
N ALA A 372 14.00 17.67 -11.19
CA ALA A 372 14.10 17.24 -12.58
C ALA A 372 14.32 18.41 -13.56
N LEU A 373 13.99 19.65 -13.17
CA LEU A 373 14.30 20.85 -13.96
C LEU A 373 15.80 21.01 -14.23
N THR A 374 16.66 20.54 -13.33
CA THR A 374 18.12 20.56 -13.53
C THR A 374 18.55 19.77 -14.78
N ALA A 375 17.83 18.72 -15.14
CA ALA A 375 18.08 17.96 -16.36
C ALA A 375 17.67 18.77 -17.59
N LEU A 376 16.51 19.44 -17.55
CA LEU A 376 16.03 20.29 -18.64
C LEU A 376 16.99 21.46 -18.85
N ASP A 377 17.33 22.20 -17.79
CA ASP A 377 18.21 23.36 -17.85
C ASP A 377 19.63 22.97 -18.29
N SER A 378 20.12 21.80 -17.87
CA SER A 378 21.42 21.31 -18.33
C SER A 378 21.43 20.99 -19.82
N VAL A 379 20.37 20.37 -20.35
CA VAL A 379 20.26 20.08 -21.79
C VAL A 379 20.17 21.38 -22.59
N ARG A 380 19.42 22.37 -22.08
CA ARG A 380 19.30 23.70 -22.69
C ARG A 380 20.63 24.45 -22.72
N ARG A 381 21.41 24.41 -21.63
CA ARG A 381 22.73 25.05 -21.56
C ARG A 381 23.76 24.44 -22.51
N GLY A 382 23.73 23.12 -22.70
CA GLY A 382 24.65 22.44 -23.60
C GLY A 382 24.42 22.75 -25.07
N GLY A 383 23.19 23.10 -25.44
CA GLY A 383 22.80 23.35 -26.83
C GLY A 383 22.29 22.09 -27.56
N PRO A 384 21.77 22.27 -28.79
CA PRO A 384 21.27 21.17 -29.61
C PRO A 384 22.39 20.28 -30.18
N ASP A 385 23.57 20.86 -30.43
CA ASP A 385 24.71 20.19 -31.07
C ASP A 385 25.76 19.66 -30.07
N GLU A 386 25.45 19.67 -28.77
CA GLU A 386 26.35 19.16 -27.73
C GLU A 386 26.69 17.68 -27.99
N ARG A 387 27.98 17.34 -27.98
CA ARG A 387 28.42 15.97 -28.18
C ARG A 387 27.88 15.06 -27.07
N SER A 388 27.18 14.00 -27.47
CA SER A 388 26.60 13.03 -26.54
C SER A 388 27.64 12.28 -25.71
N HIS A 389 27.57 12.41 -24.38
CA HIS A 389 28.33 11.65 -23.37
C HIS A 389 27.37 11.07 -22.31
N ASP A 390 27.86 10.25 -21.36
CA ASP A 390 26.98 9.49 -20.45
C ASP A 390 26.02 10.37 -19.64
N LYS A 391 26.52 11.45 -19.03
CA LYS A 391 25.67 12.41 -18.29
C LYS A 391 24.61 13.08 -19.18
N ARG A 392 24.94 13.45 -20.42
CA ARG A 392 23.98 14.03 -21.37
C ARG A 392 22.90 13.01 -21.72
N ARG A 393 23.28 11.78 -22.06
CA ARG A 393 22.33 10.69 -22.36
C ARG A 393 21.39 10.38 -21.20
N ALA A 394 21.91 10.30 -19.97
CA ALA A 394 21.09 10.04 -18.79
C ALA A 394 20.01 11.11 -18.58
N ARG A 395 20.35 12.39 -18.81
CA ARG A 395 19.40 13.52 -18.75
C ARG A 395 18.38 13.47 -19.87
N GLU A 396 18.82 13.21 -21.11
CA GLU A 396 17.91 13.07 -22.26
C GLU A 396 16.93 11.91 -22.07
N GLN A 397 17.38 10.77 -21.56
CA GLN A 397 16.53 9.64 -21.22
C GLN A 397 15.53 9.99 -20.11
N ALA A 398 15.93 10.75 -19.10
CA ALA A 398 15.01 11.23 -18.08
C ALA A 398 13.90 12.11 -18.68
N ILE A 399 14.26 13.07 -19.54
CA ILE A 399 13.30 13.93 -20.26
C ILE A 399 12.35 13.09 -21.13
N GLY A 400 12.89 12.14 -21.90
CA GLY A 400 12.09 11.23 -22.73
C GLY A 400 11.09 10.39 -21.93
N ARG A 401 11.46 9.97 -20.70
CA ARG A 401 10.54 9.25 -19.80
C ARG A 401 9.40 10.13 -19.27
N TYR A 402 9.66 11.40 -18.95
CA TYR A 402 8.57 12.34 -18.61
C TYR A 402 7.67 12.61 -19.82
N TRP A 403 8.27 12.81 -21.01
CA TRP A 403 7.52 13.08 -22.23
C TRP A 403 6.54 11.95 -22.59
N GLN A 404 7.01 10.69 -22.63
CA GLN A 404 6.11 9.55 -22.91
C GLN A 404 5.03 9.41 -21.84
N ARG A 405 5.35 9.71 -20.58
CA ARG A 405 4.37 9.66 -19.50
C ARG A 405 3.23 10.65 -19.72
N TYR A 406 3.53 11.90 -20.04
CA TYR A 406 2.51 12.95 -20.16
C TYR A 406 1.70 12.89 -21.47
N THR A 407 2.14 12.09 -22.44
CA THR A 407 1.48 11.89 -23.74
C THR A 407 0.72 10.57 -23.84
N ALA A 408 1.22 9.50 -23.19
CA ALA A 408 0.68 8.14 -23.32
C ALA A 408 -0.05 7.62 -22.08
N LYS A 409 -0.13 8.39 -20.98
CA LYS A 409 -0.82 7.98 -19.76
C LYS A 409 -1.85 9.00 -19.30
N ASN A 410 -2.98 8.48 -18.83
CA ASN A 410 -4.09 9.27 -18.30
C ASN A 410 -3.99 9.39 -16.77
N ASP A 411 -2.79 9.74 -16.26
CA ASP A 411 -2.61 9.97 -14.82
C ASP A 411 -3.48 11.15 -14.40
N THR A 412 -4.42 10.98 -13.47
CA THR A 412 -5.23 12.10 -12.96
C THR A 412 -4.41 12.91 -11.98
N ILE A 413 -3.79 14.02 -12.41
CA ILE A 413 -3.08 15.03 -11.57
C ILE A 413 -2.66 16.23 -12.42
N GLY A 414 -2.78 17.44 -11.86
CA GLY A 414 -2.39 18.69 -12.51
C GLY A 414 -3.09 18.92 -13.84
N PHE A 415 -2.61 19.91 -14.62
CA PHE A 415 -3.12 20.13 -15.99
C PHE A 415 -2.75 18.99 -16.96
N PHE A 416 -1.79 18.15 -16.59
CA PHE A 416 -1.33 17.03 -17.42
C PHE A 416 -2.11 15.73 -17.19
N GLY A 417 -3.26 15.87 -16.53
CA GLY A 417 -4.18 14.82 -16.15
C GLY A 417 -5.54 15.35 -15.71
N PRO A 418 -6.17 16.27 -16.47
CA PRO A 418 -7.32 17.02 -16.01
C PRO A 418 -8.58 16.15 -15.90
N ILE A 419 -9.44 16.48 -14.95
CA ILE A 419 -10.75 15.84 -14.72
C ILE A 419 -11.76 16.41 -15.72
N CYS A 420 -12.51 15.56 -16.41
CA CYS A 420 -13.62 15.99 -17.26
C CYS A 420 -14.86 15.14 -16.92
N TRP A 421 -15.83 15.73 -16.23
CA TRP A 421 -17.12 15.08 -16.03
C TRP A 421 -17.89 15.05 -17.34
N ALA A 422 -18.38 13.86 -17.71
CA ALA A 422 -19.07 13.60 -18.95
C ALA A 422 -20.49 13.11 -18.66
N ALA A 423 -21.48 13.67 -19.36
CA ALA A 423 -22.85 13.16 -19.31
C ALA A 423 -22.99 11.94 -20.23
N LEU A 424 -23.82 10.99 -19.83
CA LEU A 424 -24.21 9.82 -20.63
C LEU A 424 -25.71 9.90 -20.91
N THR A 425 -26.10 9.67 -22.16
CA THR A 425 -27.49 9.74 -22.57
C THR A 425 -27.86 8.63 -23.54
N ARG A 426 -29.09 8.13 -23.42
CA ARG A 426 -29.71 7.26 -24.43
C ARG A 426 -30.70 8.00 -25.33
N ARG A 427 -30.88 9.31 -25.15
CA ARG A 427 -31.85 10.11 -25.91
C ARG A 427 -31.42 10.36 -27.35
N THR A 428 -30.11 10.36 -27.59
CA THR A 428 -29.50 10.56 -28.91
C THR A 428 -28.40 9.52 -29.11
N PRO A 429 -28.20 9.00 -30.33
CA PRO A 429 -27.09 8.09 -30.61
C PRO A 429 -25.75 8.83 -30.66
N THR A 430 -25.76 10.12 -30.97
CA THR A 430 -24.58 10.94 -31.24
C THR A 430 -23.91 11.45 -29.98
N THR A 431 -22.58 11.44 -29.99
CA THR A 431 -21.72 12.06 -28.99
C THR A 431 -21.45 13.51 -29.36
N THR A 432 -21.54 14.42 -28.39
CA THR A 432 -21.23 15.84 -28.58
C THR A 432 -20.09 16.26 -27.68
N MET A 433 -19.14 17.01 -28.25
CA MET A 433 -18.00 17.56 -27.53
C MET A 433 -17.83 19.02 -27.91
N THR A 434 -17.61 19.88 -26.93
CA THR A 434 -17.29 21.30 -27.15
C THR A 434 -16.05 21.63 -26.34
N ALA A 435 -14.93 21.78 -27.04
CA ALA A 435 -13.68 22.22 -26.43
C ALA A 435 -13.70 23.73 -26.24
N GLY A 436 -13.32 24.20 -25.05
CA GLY A 436 -13.13 25.61 -24.80
C GLY A 436 -11.81 26.13 -25.36
N PRO A 437 -11.54 27.45 -25.21
CA PRO A 437 -10.34 28.08 -25.74
C PRO A 437 -9.04 27.69 -25.01
N ALA A 438 -9.14 27.11 -23.81
CA ALA A 438 -8.00 26.64 -23.02
C ALA A 438 -7.99 25.10 -22.92
N LEU A 439 -6.92 24.52 -22.36
CA LEU A 439 -6.89 23.09 -22.01
C LEU A 439 -7.60 22.82 -20.68
N VAL A 440 -7.51 23.77 -19.75
CA VAL A 440 -8.01 23.68 -18.37
C VAL A 440 -8.91 24.87 -18.09
N ARG A 441 -10.11 24.59 -17.53
CA ARG A 441 -11.11 25.59 -17.14
C ARG A 441 -10.96 26.03 -15.70
N ARG A 442 -10.57 25.10 -14.81
CA ARG A 442 -10.40 25.35 -13.38
C ARG A 442 -9.11 24.70 -12.89
N ARG A 443 -8.29 25.45 -12.15
CA ARG A 443 -7.09 24.97 -11.44
C ARG A 443 -7.34 25.09 -9.94
N MET A 444 -6.97 24.08 -9.18
CA MET A 444 -7.22 23.98 -7.74
C MET A 444 -5.91 23.58 -7.06
N VAL A 445 -5.32 24.49 -6.30
CA VAL A 445 -4.11 24.24 -5.53
C VAL A 445 -4.48 24.09 -4.06
N ALA A 446 -4.18 22.93 -3.48
CA ALA A 446 -4.47 22.61 -2.09
C ALA A 446 -3.19 22.15 -1.38
N PHE A 447 -3.13 22.36 -0.06
CA PHE A 447 -2.07 21.79 0.75
C PHE A 447 -2.15 20.27 0.75
N GLU A 448 -0.99 19.61 0.76
CA GLU A 448 -0.93 18.22 1.19
C GLU A 448 -1.25 18.14 2.69
N TRP A 449 -2.04 17.15 3.11
CA TRP A 449 -2.47 17.02 4.50
C TRP A 449 -1.30 17.03 5.49
N ARG A 450 -0.20 16.37 5.13
CA ARG A 450 1.02 16.33 5.95
C ARG A 450 1.59 17.71 6.27
N ALA A 451 1.46 18.67 5.35
CA ALA A 451 1.96 20.02 5.57
C ALA A 451 1.12 20.74 6.65
N LEU A 452 -0.20 20.54 6.60
CA LEU A 452 -1.11 21.05 7.62
C LEU A 452 -0.90 20.34 8.96
N ALA A 453 -0.69 19.03 8.95
CA ALA A 453 -0.39 18.24 10.15
C ALA A 453 0.93 18.70 10.80
N ALA A 454 1.99 18.89 10.01
CA ALA A 454 3.28 19.39 10.48
C ALA A 454 3.18 20.78 11.12
N PHE A 455 2.40 21.68 10.53
CA PHE A 455 2.11 22.98 11.14
C PHE A 455 1.30 22.84 12.44
N GLY A 456 0.33 21.92 12.46
CA GLY A 456 -0.43 21.54 13.66
C GLY A 456 0.46 21.03 14.80
N ASP A 457 1.42 20.14 14.50
CA ASP A 457 2.39 19.62 15.46
C ASP A 457 3.31 20.72 15.99
N ARG A 458 3.74 21.63 15.10
CA ARG A 458 4.57 22.78 15.46
C ARG A 458 3.90 23.73 16.45
N ILE A 459 2.60 24.01 16.29
CA ILE A 459 1.86 24.85 17.25
C ILE A 459 1.51 24.09 18.53
N ALA A 460 1.33 22.77 18.44
CA ALA A 460 1.12 21.91 19.61
C ALA A 460 2.40 21.74 20.46
N ALA A 461 3.58 21.94 19.87
CA ALA A 461 4.86 21.91 20.59
C ALA A 461 5.08 23.11 21.51
N ASP A 462 4.40 24.25 21.29
CA ASP A 462 4.44 25.40 22.19
C ASP A 462 3.45 25.21 23.35
N PRO A 463 3.89 25.02 24.61
CA PRO A 463 2.99 24.81 25.75
C PRO A 463 1.98 25.94 25.97
N ALA A 464 2.33 27.18 25.61
CA ALA A 464 1.46 28.34 25.76
C ALA A 464 0.27 28.30 24.79
N VAL A 465 0.48 27.75 23.59
CA VAL A 465 -0.57 27.50 22.59
C VAL A 465 -1.28 26.18 22.88
N ARG A 466 -0.55 25.11 23.23
CA ARG A 466 -1.06 23.75 23.44
C ARG A 466 -2.24 23.68 24.41
N ARG A 467 -2.22 24.48 25.49
CA ARG A 467 -3.35 24.59 26.44
C ARG A 467 -4.67 25.05 25.83
N TRP A 468 -4.63 25.77 24.71
CA TRP A 468 -5.81 26.18 23.97
C TRP A 468 -6.22 25.19 22.88
N LEU A 469 -5.40 24.17 22.62
CA LEU A 469 -5.73 23.11 21.67
C LEU A 469 -6.63 22.06 22.34
N PRO A 470 -7.48 21.37 21.54
CA PRO A 470 -8.34 20.31 22.06
C PRO A 470 -7.55 19.06 22.44
N ALA A 471 -8.17 18.24 23.28
CA ALA A 471 -7.72 16.88 23.58
C ALA A 471 -8.91 15.92 23.52
N GLY A 472 -8.63 14.67 23.21
CA GLY A 472 -9.64 13.64 23.01
C GLY A 472 -9.15 12.27 23.45
N LEU A 473 -10.05 11.41 23.87
CA LEU A 473 -9.77 9.97 23.92
C LEU A 473 -9.47 9.50 22.48
N HIS A 474 -8.51 8.58 22.30
CA HIS A 474 -8.28 8.02 20.97
C HIS A 474 -9.54 7.34 20.44
N ALA A 475 -9.87 7.62 19.17
CA ALA A 475 -11.15 7.26 18.54
C ALA A 475 -11.60 5.80 18.70
N PRO A 476 -10.74 4.74 18.69
CA PRO A 476 -11.20 3.36 18.88
C PRO A 476 -11.43 2.98 20.36
N PHE A 477 -11.12 3.87 21.30
CA PHE A 477 -11.23 3.60 22.74
C PHE A 477 -12.58 4.08 23.26
N ARG A 478 -13.00 3.49 24.38
CA ARG A 478 -14.26 3.86 25.04
C ARG A 478 -14.06 3.94 26.55
N LEU A 479 -14.53 5.02 27.17
CA LEU A 479 -14.72 5.08 28.62
C LEU A 479 -16.01 4.33 29.00
N ALA A 480 -15.87 3.23 29.72
CA ALA A 480 -16.93 2.41 30.30
C ALA A 480 -16.93 2.55 31.83
N ASP A 481 -18.09 2.32 32.45
CA ASP A 481 -18.27 2.32 33.92
C ASP A 481 -17.68 3.58 34.62
N GLU A 482 -17.71 4.72 33.92
CA GLU A 482 -17.13 6.02 34.30
C GLU A 482 -15.62 6.04 34.59
N ARG A 483 -14.93 4.89 34.68
CA ARG A 483 -13.53 4.80 35.14
C ARG A 483 -12.69 3.79 34.38
N ARG A 484 -13.21 3.06 33.39
CA ARG A 484 -12.47 2.02 32.65
C ARG A 484 -12.35 2.37 31.18
N VAL A 485 -11.15 2.55 30.67
CA VAL A 485 -10.91 2.75 29.24
C VAL A 485 -10.70 1.41 28.56
N SER A 486 -11.63 1.00 27.71
CA SER A 486 -11.52 -0.17 26.85
C SER A 486 -10.74 0.16 25.59
N ARG A 487 -9.86 -0.75 25.16
CA ARG A 487 -8.96 -0.56 24.02
C ARG A 487 -8.99 -1.82 23.12
N PRO A 488 -8.82 -1.68 21.80
CA PRO A 488 -8.70 -2.85 20.92
C PRO A 488 -7.55 -3.77 21.32
N ALA A 489 -7.80 -5.08 21.35
CA ALA A 489 -6.80 -6.12 21.59
C ALA A 489 -5.94 -5.92 22.86
N ALA A 490 -6.45 -5.20 23.87
CA ALA A 490 -5.71 -4.93 25.10
C ALA A 490 -6.64 -4.85 26.31
N PRO A 491 -6.17 -5.28 27.51
CA PRO A 491 -6.97 -5.18 28.73
C PRO A 491 -7.43 -3.74 29.03
N PRO A 492 -8.65 -3.55 29.57
CA PRO A 492 -9.13 -2.25 29.98
C PRO A 492 -8.24 -1.60 31.03
N VAL A 493 -8.07 -0.29 30.94
CA VAL A 493 -7.25 0.49 31.87
C VAL A 493 -8.15 1.18 32.89
N VAL A 494 -7.92 0.93 34.18
CA VAL A 494 -8.66 1.59 35.27
C VAL A 494 -8.05 2.97 35.52
N LEU A 495 -8.90 3.99 35.50
CA LEU A 495 -8.58 5.38 35.78
C LEU A 495 -8.84 5.72 37.25
N SER A 496 -7.99 6.55 37.83
CA SER A 496 -8.27 7.25 39.08
C SER A 496 -9.49 8.20 38.91
N PRO A 497 -10.16 8.62 40.00
CA PRO A 497 -11.30 9.53 39.89
C PRO A 497 -10.96 10.87 39.19
N ALA A 498 -9.72 11.35 39.37
CA ALA A 498 -9.22 12.55 38.69
C ALA A 498 -9.05 12.32 37.18
N GLU A 499 -8.44 11.20 36.78
CA GLU A 499 -8.24 10.84 35.37
C GLU A 499 -9.58 10.64 34.66
N ALA A 500 -10.51 9.93 35.30
CA ALA A 500 -11.86 9.73 34.80
C ALA A 500 -12.59 11.05 34.55
N ALA A 501 -12.50 12.00 35.50
CA ALA A 501 -13.13 13.31 35.36
C ALA A 501 -12.52 14.14 34.22
N VAL A 502 -11.20 14.05 34.00
CA VAL A 502 -10.55 14.67 32.83
C VAL A 502 -11.05 14.01 31.55
N VAL A 503 -10.90 12.69 31.42
CA VAL A 503 -11.25 11.94 30.20
C VAL A 503 -12.71 12.11 29.81
N ALA A 504 -13.63 12.13 30.79
CA ALA A 504 -15.07 12.33 30.56
C ALA A 504 -15.43 13.69 29.93
N ARG A 505 -14.52 14.68 29.97
CA ARG A 505 -14.71 16.00 29.36
C ARG A 505 -13.94 16.20 28.05
N LEU A 506 -13.13 15.22 27.64
CA LEU A 506 -12.36 15.31 26.40
C LEU A 506 -13.24 14.97 25.21
N ASP A 507 -13.85 15.99 24.61
CA ASP A 507 -14.73 15.88 23.44
C ASP A 507 -13.98 16.07 22.09
N GLY A 508 -12.66 16.27 22.13
CA GLY A 508 -11.84 16.54 20.95
C GLY A 508 -12.08 17.90 20.28
N ARG A 509 -12.84 18.79 20.91
CA ARG A 509 -13.23 20.10 20.34
C ARG A 509 -12.99 21.26 21.30
N THR A 510 -13.34 21.10 22.57
CA THR A 510 -13.23 22.15 23.58
C THR A 510 -11.76 22.36 23.96
N PRO A 511 -11.26 23.62 24.01
CA PRO A 511 -9.91 23.92 24.47
C PRO A 511 -9.63 23.36 25.88
N VAL A 512 -8.48 22.74 26.06
CA VAL A 512 -8.11 22.12 27.35
C VAL A 512 -8.10 23.15 28.50
N ALA A 513 -7.75 24.41 28.23
CA ALA A 513 -7.81 25.50 29.21
C ALA A 513 -9.23 25.75 29.75
N GLU A 514 -10.28 25.52 28.96
CA GLU A 514 -11.68 25.65 29.41
C GLU A 514 -12.08 24.44 30.26
N ILE A 515 -11.74 23.24 29.79
CA ILE A 515 -11.94 21.99 30.53
C ILE A 515 -11.27 22.06 31.91
N ALA A 516 -10.02 22.55 31.97
CA ALA A 516 -9.27 22.70 33.19
C ALA A 516 -9.93 23.69 34.16
N ARG A 517 -10.40 24.86 33.67
CA ARG A 517 -11.13 25.83 34.50
C ARG A 517 -12.40 25.25 35.09
N HIS A 518 -13.19 24.51 34.30
CA HIS A 518 -14.40 23.85 34.78
C HIS A 518 -14.10 22.76 35.83
N LEU A 519 -13.10 21.92 35.59
CA LEU A 519 -12.70 20.87 36.55
C LEU A 519 -12.25 21.47 37.90
N VAL A 520 -11.47 22.55 37.88
CA VAL A 520 -11.02 23.24 39.09
C VAL A 520 -12.18 23.91 39.82
N ALA A 521 -13.14 24.49 39.10
CA ALA A 521 -14.33 25.11 39.69
C ALA A 521 -15.22 24.09 40.43
N GLU A 522 -15.24 22.83 39.99
CA GLU A 522 -15.99 21.75 40.64
C GLU A 522 -15.28 21.12 41.85
N GLU A 523 -13.96 21.29 41.94
CA GLU A 523 -13.11 20.65 42.94
C GLU A 523 -13.57 20.85 44.40
N PRO A 524 -14.11 22.02 44.84
CA PRO A 524 -14.63 22.20 46.20
C PRO A 524 -15.69 21.17 46.61
N THR A 525 -16.48 20.70 45.64
CA THR A 525 -17.51 19.68 45.84
C THR A 525 -17.03 18.28 45.49
N ALA A 526 -16.24 18.15 44.43
CA ALA A 526 -15.84 16.88 43.86
C ALA A 526 -14.66 16.20 44.58
N ARG A 527 -13.77 16.96 45.23
CA ARG A 527 -12.61 16.49 46.02
C ARG A 527 -11.75 15.45 45.29
N ARG A 528 -11.42 15.68 44.00
CA ARG A 528 -10.71 14.72 43.14
C ARG A 528 -9.19 14.95 43.11
N GLY A 529 -8.70 16.05 43.69
CA GLY A 529 -7.29 16.44 43.69
C GLY A 529 -6.90 17.40 42.55
N LEU A 530 -7.85 17.94 41.78
CA LEU A 530 -7.62 18.87 40.67
C LEU A 530 -7.66 20.33 41.15
N ARG A 531 -6.71 20.71 42.02
CA ARG A 531 -6.76 21.98 42.78
C ARG A 531 -6.48 23.23 41.96
N ASN A 532 -5.76 23.08 40.85
CA ASN A 532 -5.43 24.15 39.92
C ASN A 532 -5.30 23.60 38.49
N VAL A 533 -5.21 24.49 37.51
CA VAL A 533 -5.15 24.12 36.09
C VAL A 533 -3.90 23.33 35.74
N ASP A 534 -2.77 23.59 36.40
CA ASP A 534 -1.51 22.87 36.15
C ASP A 534 -1.61 21.39 36.56
N ASN A 535 -2.37 21.08 37.61
CA ASN A 535 -2.67 19.69 37.98
C ASN A 535 -3.44 18.97 36.88
N VAL A 536 -4.35 19.65 36.18
CA VAL A 536 -5.08 19.09 35.04
C VAL A 536 -4.14 18.85 33.87
N TYR A 537 -3.27 19.82 33.53
CA TYR A 537 -2.31 19.68 32.44
C TYR A 537 -1.30 18.54 32.67
N LEU A 538 -0.70 18.46 33.86
CA LEU A 538 0.21 17.36 34.24
C LEU A 538 -0.47 16.00 34.23
N LEU A 539 -1.76 15.95 34.57
CA LEU A 539 -2.53 14.72 34.47
C LEU A 539 -2.79 14.33 33.01
N LEU A 540 -3.08 15.32 32.16
CA LEU A 540 -3.30 15.11 30.74
C LEU A 540 -2.03 14.65 30.02
N ASP A 541 -0.86 15.24 30.31
CA ASP A 541 0.42 14.77 29.76
C ASP A 541 0.69 13.31 30.13
N ARG A 542 0.44 12.90 31.38
CA ARG A 542 0.55 11.48 31.78
C ARG A 542 -0.42 10.56 31.03
N LEU A 543 -1.61 11.04 30.70
CA LEU A 543 -2.58 10.27 29.89
C LEU A 543 -2.12 10.16 28.44
N VAL A 544 -1.48 11.20 27.89
CA VAL A 544 -0.85 11.20 26.56
C VAL A 544 0.34 10.24 26.52
N GLU A 545 1.24 10.29 27.50
CA GLU A 545 2.39 9.39 27.63
C GLU A 545 1.96 7.91 27.72
N ARG A 546 0.80 7.64 28.32
CA ARG A 546 0.18 6.30 28.38
C ARG A 546 -0.53 5.90 27.09
N GLY A 547 -0.57 6.78 26.09
CA GLY A 547 -1.24 6.57 24.81
C GLY A 547 -2.75 6.39 24.92
N LEU A 548 -3.40 6.98 25.94
CA LEU A 548 -4.85 6.89 26.13
C LEU A 548 -5.60 8.02 25.41
N VAL A 549 -5.00 9.20 25.39
CA VAL A 549 -5.59 10.42 24.85
C VAL A 549 -4.58 11.10 23.92
N TRP A 550 -5.08 11.88 22.98
CA TRP A 550 -4.28 12.82 22.19
C TRP A 550 -4.55 14.25 22.69
N TRP A 551 -3.56 15.14 22.57
CA TRP A 551 -3.69 16.56 22.94
C TRP A 551 -2.90 17.42 21.94
N GLY A 552 -3.63 18.13 21.08
CA GLY A 552 -3.07 18.88 19.95
C GLY A 552 -4.09 19.08 18.83
N VAL A 553 -3.62 19.03 17.57
CA VAL A 553 -4.45 19.23 16.39
C VAL A 553 -4.84 17.89 15.77
N SER A 554 -6.13 17.60 15.68
CA SER A 554 -6.65 16.41 15.00
C SER A 554 -7.33 16.80 13.69
N LEU A 555 -6.65 16.57 12.56
CA LEU A 555 -7.11 16.99 11.23
C LEU A 555 -7.74 15.83 10.43
N PRO A 556 -8.90 16.03 9.77
CA PRO A 556 -9.46 15.04 8.84
C PRO A 556 -8.52 14.82 7.66
N MET A 557 -8.43 13.58 7.18
CA MET A 557 -7.68 13.20 5.97
C MET A 557 -8.43 13.59 4.69
N SER A 558 -8.81 14.86 4.54
CA SER A 558 -9.57 15.36 3.39
C SER A 558 -9.27 16.84 3.11
N GLY A 559 -9.85 17.39 2.04
CA GLY A 559 -9.76 18.82 1.73
C GLY A 559 -10.30 19.76 2.81
N ALA A 560 -11.04 19.24 3.79
CA ALA A 560 -11.53 20.02 4.94
C ALA A 560 -10.44 20.33 5.99
N ALA A 561 -9.27 19.70 5.91
CA ALA A 561 -8.19 19.84 6.89
C ALA A 561 -7.75 21.31 7.10
N GLU A 562 -7.63 22.09 6.01
CA GLU A 562 -7.21 23.49 6.08
C GLU A 562 -8.21 24.34 6.86
N GLY A 563 -9.52 24.15 6.59
CA GLY A 563 -10.59 24.81 7.34
C GLY A 563 -10.59 24.42 8.81
N ARG A 564 -10.41 23.13 9.10
CA ARG A 564 -10.34 22.64 10.49
C ARG A 564 -9.15 23.24 11.25
N LEU A 565 -8.00 23.39 10.60
CA LEU A 565 -6.83 24.02 11.22
C LEU A 565 -7.10 25.49 11.55
N ARG A 566 -7.77 26.25 10.66
CA ARG A 566 -8.20 27.63 10.95
C ARG A 566 -9.12 27.71 12.15
N GLU A 567 -10.11 26.82 12.25
CA GLU A 567 -11.01 26.77 13.41
C GLU A 567 -10.25 26.55 14.73
N VAL A 568 -9.28 25.63 14.72
CA VAL A 568 -8.45 25.33 15.90
C VAL A 568 -7.59 26.54 16.29
N ILE A 569 -6.97 27.21 15.32
CA ILE A 569 -6.17 28.43 15.55
C ILE A 569 -7.05 29.57 16.11
N ALA A 570 -8.25 29.76 15.55
CA ALA A 570 -9.20 30.77 16.02
C ALA A 570 -9.66 30.51 17.47
N GLY A 571 -9.66 29.24 17.91
CA GLY A 571 -9.96 28.81 19.27
C GLY A 571 -8.88 29.18 20.32
N VAL A 572 -7.72 29.70 19.90
CA VAL A 572 -6.68 30.16 20.84
C VAL A 572 -7.17 31.40 21.58
N GLY A 573 -7.41 31.26 22.89
CA GLY A 573 -8.07 32.30 23.69
C GLY A 573 -7.19 33.52 24.02
N GLU A 574 -5.87 33.36 24.00
CA GLU A 574 -4.94 34.46 24.27
C GLU A 574 -4.64 35.26 22.99
N ALA A 575 -4.97 36.54 22.98
CA ALA A 575 -5.00 37.35 21.77
C ALA A 575 -3.63 37.52 21.09
N ASP A 576 -2.55 37.66 21.86
CA ASP A 576 -1.19 37.78 21.32
C ASP A 576 -0.71 36.47 20.69
N LEU A 577 -0.90 35.34 21.38
CA LEU A 577 -0.56 34.01 20.85
C LEU A 577 -1.37 33.68 19.60
N ARG A 578 -2.68 33.95 19.63
CA ARG A 578 -3.56 33.74 18.48
C ARG A 578 -3.07 34.56 17.28
N ARG A 579 -2.79 35.85 17.45
CA ARG A 579 -2.28 36.71 16.37
C ARG A 579 -0.96 36.20 15.79
N ALA A 580 -0.05 35.69 16.63
CA ALA A 580 1.22 35.15 16.16
C ALA A 580 1.02 33.89 15.30
N VAL A 581 0.22 32.93 15.79
CA VAL A 581 -0.08 31.68 15.05
C VAL A 581 -0.88 31.96 13.77
N GLU A 582 -1.85 32.89 13.83
CA GLU A 582 -2.61 33.34 12.65
C GLU A 582 -1.69 33.97 11.61
N ALA A 583 -0.72 34.79 12.02
CA ALA A 583 0.23 35.41 11.10
C ALA A 583 1.13 34.37 10.41
N ASP A 584 1.66 33.40 11.16
CA ASP A 584 2.49 32.31 10.62
C ASP A 584 1.69 31.46 9.62
N PHE A 585 0.45 31.09 9.97
CA PHE A 585 -0.39 30.30 9.06
C PHE A 585 -0.86 31.11 7.85
N ALA A 586 -1.13 32.41 8.01
CA ALA A 586 -1.48 33.30 6.92
C ALA A 586 -0.32 33.48 5.93
N ARG A 587 0.93 33.54 6.41
CA ARG A 587 2.13 33.53 5.57
C ARG A 587 2.18 32.27 4.70
N LEU A 588 1.98 31.10 5.30
CA LEU A 588 1.97 29.84 4.56
C LEU A 588 0.83 29.78 3.53
N CYS A 589 -0.38 30.22 3.91
CA CYS A 589 -1.53 30.32 3.00
C CYS A 589 -1.24 31.26 1.82
N ALA A 590 -0.66 32.44 2.09
CA ALA A 590 -0.32 33.41 1.04
C ALA A 590 0.73 32.85 0.06
N ALA A 591 1.72 32.11 0.56
CA ALA A 591 2.70 31.44 -0.29
C ALA A 591 2.05 30.36 -1.19
N ARG A 592 1.09 29.59 -0.66
CA ARG A 592 0.28 28.64 -1.45
C ARG A 592 -0.60 29.35 -2.47
N ASP A 593 -1.22 30.47 -2.10
CA ASP A 593 -2.05 31.27 -2.99
C ASP A 593 -1.23 31.90 -4.12
N GLU A 594 0.02 32.30 -3.87
CA GLU A 594 0.95 32.74 -4.93
C GLU A 594 1.33 31.58 -5.87
N VAL A 595 1.54 30.36 -5.34
CA VAL A 595 1.70 29.17 -6.19
C VAL A 595 0.47 28.96 -7.08
N ALA A 596 -0.74 29.12 -6.53
CA ALA A 596 -1.97 29.03 -7.30
C ALA A 596 -2.06 30.12 -8.38
N ALA A 597 -1.67 31.36 -8.08
CA ALA A 597 -1.64 32.48 -9.03
C ALA A 597 -0.53 32.36 -10.09
N ALA A 598 0.50 31.57 -9.82
CA ALA A 598 1.59 31.24 -10.75
C ALA A 598 1.32 29.97 -11.58
N ALA A 599 0.31 29.17 -11.24
CA ALA A 599 -0.05 27.98 -12.01
C ALA A 599 -0.46 28.37 -13.45
N GLY A 600 0.08 27.67 -14.46
CA GLY A 600 -0.01 28.06 -15.86
C GLY A 600 1.13 28.95 -16.37
N ASP A 601 2.03 29.41 -15.50
CA ASP A 601 3.23 30.18 -15.85
C ASP A 601 4.48 29.47 -15.29
N PRO A 602 5.23 28.71 -16.11
CA PRO A 602 6.38 27.94 -15.63
C PRO A 602 7.50 28.80 -15.03
N ASP A 603 7.65 30.06 -15.47
CA ASP A 603 8.71 30.95 -15.00
C ASP A 603 8.38 31.53 -13.62
N ARG A 604 7.09 31.75 -13.32
CA ARG A 604 6.63 32.15 -11.98
C ARG A 604 6.43 30.96 -11.03
N LEU A 605 6.02 29.80 -11.53
CA LEU A 605 5.66 28.64 -10.73
C LEU A 605 6.85 28.10 -9.92
N HIS A 606 8.02 27.97 -10.56
CA HIS A 606 9.20 27.42 -9.88
C HIS A 606 9.67 28.29 -8.69
N PRO A 607 9.84 29.62 -8.82
CA PRO A 607 10.09 30.51 -7.69
C PRO A 607 9.03 30.45 -6.60
N ALA A 608 7.74 30.43 -6.96
CA ALA A 608 6.64 30.40 -5.99
C ALA A 608 6.67 29.11 -5.14
N LEU A 609 6.86 27.94 -5.78
CA LEU A 609 6.99 26.67 -5.06
C LEU A 609 8.23 26.65 -4.15
N ARG A 610 9.35 27.23 -4.59
CA ARG A 610 10.55 27.34 -3.75
C ARG A 610 10.32 28.25 -2.54
N ALA A 611 9.61 29.36 -2.70
CA ALA A 611 9.25 30.25 -1.61
C ALA A 611 8.34 29.54 -0.60
N LEU A 612 7.29 28.85 -1.07
CA LEU A 612 6.42 28.03 -0.22
C LEU A 612 7.22 26.95 0.54
N HIS A 613 8.14 26.26 -0.12
CA HIS A 613 8.98 25.25 0.51
C HIS A 613 9.90 25.85 1.59
N ALA A 614 10.46 27.03 1.34
CA ALA A 614 11.30 27.73 2.30
C ALA A 614 10.48 28.16 3.53
N ASP A 615 9.33 28.80 3.32
CA ASP A 615 8.42 29.23 4.39
C ASP A 615 7.93 28.05 5.22
N PHE A 616 7.54 26.94 4.58
CA PHE A 616 7.16 25.71 5.27
C PHE A 616 8.31 25.18 6.15
N THR A 617 9.52 25.10 5.61
CA THR A 617 10.69 24.58 6.32
C THR A 617 11.07 25.48 7.50
N GLU A 618 11.03 26.79 7.31
CA GLU A 618 11.31 27.78 8.36
C GLU A 618 10.29 27.70 9.50
N LEU A 619 9.00 27.61 9.19
CA LEU A 619 7.94 27.61 10.19
C LEU A 619 7.88 26.28 10.95
N THR A 620 7.98 25.15 10.25
CA THR A 620 7.74 23.81 10.82
C THR A 620 9.00 23.06 11.24
N GLY A 621 10.17 23.43 10.71
CA GLY A 621 11.41 22.66 10.84
C GLY A 621 11.45 21.35 10.02
N GLN A 622 10.42 21.07 9.21
CA GLN A 622 10.32 19.84 8.42
C GLN A 622 10.71 20.04 6.95
N SER A 623 11.15 18.97 6.28
CA SER A 623 11.44 18.98 4.84
C SER A 623 10.17 19.16 4.00
N ALA A 624 10.21 20.10 3.06
CA ALA A 624 9.13 20.36 2.12
C ALA A 624 8.87 19.22 1.10
N THR A 625 9.82 18.30 0.90
CA THR A 625 9.69 17.22 -0.10
C THR A 625 9.87 15.81 0.47
N HIS A 626 9.08 14.84 -0.04
CA HIS A 626 9.25 13.40 0.22
C HIS A 626 10.21 12.71 -0.75
N ARG A 627 10.71 11.54 -0.33
CA ARG A 627 11.64 10.70 -1.10
C ARG A 627 10.93 9.91 -2.22
N PRO A 628 11.66 9.46 -3.25
CA PRO A 628 11.09 8.68 -4.35
C PRO A 628 10.57 7.32 -3.86
N GLY A 629 9.29 7.01 -4.09
CA GLY A 629 8.72 5.66 -3.85
C GLY A 629 7.39 5.66 -3.11
N GLU A 630 7.12 6.70 -2.31
CA GLU A 630 5.89 6.85 -1.54
C GLU A 630 4.91 7.75 -2.30
N THR A 631 3.99 7.14 -3.05
CA THR A 631 2.90 7.80 -3.80
C THR A 631 3.32 8.84 -4.86
N TYR A 632 2.70 8.75 -6.04
CA TYR A 632 3.02 9.64 -7.16
C TYR A 632 2.53 11.08 -6.95
N ALA A 633 1.46 11.25 -6.18
CA ALA A 633 0.90 12.53 -5.74
C ALA A 633 1.36 12.80 -4.29
N GLY A 634 1.76 14.04 -3.99
CA GLY A 634 2.13 14.46 -2.62
C GLY A 634 3.62 14.57 -2.28
N ARG A 635 4.48 14.71 -3.30
CA ARG A 635 5.91 14.93 -3.11
C ARG A 635 6.28 16.30 -2.54
N ALA A 636 5.39 17.29 -2.65
CA ALA A 636 5.61 18.68 -2.26
C ALA A 636 4.66 19.10 -1.12
N VAL A 637 4.72 20.36 -0.70
CA VAL A 637 3.85 20.94 0.36
C VAL A 637 2.40 21.13 -0.12
N CYS A 638 2.21 21.24 -1.44
CA CYS A 638 0.90 21.37 -2.08
C CYS A 638 0.83 20.51 -3.36
N TYR A 639 -0.38 20.36 -3.89
CA TYR A 639 -0.66 19.71 -5.17
C TYR A 639 -1.65 20.53 -6.00
N GLU A 640 -1.69 20.25 -7.31
CA GLU A 640 -2.67 20.82 -8.25
C GLU A 640 -3.61 19.73 -8.77
N ASP A 641 -4.91 20.01 -8.71
CA ASP A 641 -5.93 19.31 -9.48
C ASP A 641 -6.58 20.28 -10.47
N THR A 642 -6.99 19.77 -11.62
CA THR A 642 -7.55 20.60 -12.70
C THR A 642 -8.79 20.00 -13.32
N VAL A 643 -9.67 20.87 -13.81
CA VAL A 643 -10.85 20.50 -14.60
C VAL A 643 -10.59 20.88 -16.06
N ARG A 644 -10.76 19.91 -16.97
CA ARG A 644 -10.56 20.11 -18.41
C ARG A 644 -11.57 21.13 -18.94
N ASP A 645 -11.14 21.99 -19.85
CA ASP A 645 -12.06 22.89 -20.56
C ASP A 645 -12.73 22.18 -21.75
N LEU A 646 -13.60 21.24 -21.41
CA LEU A 646 -14.27 20.38 -22.36
C LEU A 646 -15.63 19.96 -21.81
N ASP A 647 -16.68 20.22 -22.57
CA ASP A 647 -18.02 19.72 -22.28
C ASP A 647 -18.29 18.47 -23.13
N VAL A 648 -18.70 17.38 -22.49
CA VAL A 648 -18.88 16.07 -23.13
C VAL A 648 -20.25 15.49 -22.80
N THR A 649 -20.98 15.07 -23.84
CA THR A 649 -22.16 14.21 -23.72
C THR A 649 -21.98 13.00 -24.63
N LEU A 650 -21.88 11.82 -24.04
CA LEU A 650 -21.73 10.54 -24.74
C LEU A 650 -23.10 9.99 -25.11
N GLY A 651 -23.30 9.72 -26.39
CA GLY A 651 -24.56 9.20 -26.92
C GLY A 651 -24.75 7.70 -26.71
N ALA A 652 -25.94 7.20 -27.09
CA ALA A 652 -26.29 5.79 -26.97
C ALA A 652 -25.32 4.86 -27.71
N ALA A 653 -24.68 5.30 -28.80
CA ALA A 653 -23.76 4.46 -29.56
C ALA A 653 -22.57 3.97 -28.72
N VAL A 654 -22.07 4.79 -27.79
CA VAL A 654 -20.99 4.41 -26.85
C VAL A 654 -21.46 3.30 -25.92
N LEU A 655 -22.64 3.47 -25.31
CA LEU A 655 -23.23 2.49 -24.41
C LEU A 655 -23.57 1.18 -25.13
N ASP A 656 -24.16 1.27 -26.32
CA ASP A 656 -24.57 0.11 -27.11
C ASP A 656 -23.38 -0.74 -27.56
N THR A 657 -22.24 -0.10 -27.83
CA THR A 657 -20.99 -0.80 -28.20
C THR A 657 -20.47 -1.67 -27.07
N VAL A 658 -20.66 -1.26 -25.81
CA VAL A 658 -20.12 -1.96 -24.63
C VAL A 658 -21.14 -2.76 -23.83
N ALA A 659 -22.44 -2.55 -24.06
CA ALA A 659 -23.49 -3.09 -23.20
C ALA A 659 -23.50 -4.63 -23.11
N ALA A 660 -23.58 -5.31 -24.25
CA ALA A 660 -23.59 -6.77 -24.31
C ALA A 660 -22.26 -7.41 -23.84
N PRO A 661 -21.08 -6.94 -24.27
CA PRO A 661 -19.83 -7.54 -23.79
C PRO A 661 -19.52 -7.21 -22.32
N LEU A 662 -19.89 -6.02 -21.81
CA LEU A 662 -19.76 -5.73 -20.38
C LEU A 662 -20.72 -6.58 -19.55
N ASP A 663 -21.93 -6.88 -20.03
CA ASP A 663 -22.87 -7.75 -19.32
C ASP A 663 -22.25 -9.13 -18.98
N VAL A 664 -21.46 -9.71 -19.90
CA VAL A 664 -20.70 -10.95 -19.64
C VAL A 664 -19.71 -10.77 -18.49
N LEU A 665 -18.94 -9.67 -18.50
CA LEU A 665 -17.93 -9.41 -17.47
C LEU A 665 -18.55 -9.02 -16.12
N LEU A 666 -19.67 -8.31 -16.14
CA LEU A 666 -20.41 -7.89 -14.95
C LEU A 666 -21.10 -9.08 -14.25
N ARG A 667 -21.56 -10.08 -15.00
CA ARG A 667 -22.03 -11.35 -14.41
C ARG A 667 -20.90 -12.10 -13.70
N ALA A 668 -19.71 -12.18 -14.31
CA ALA A 668 -18.53 -12.73 -13.64
C ALA A 668 -18.10 -11.90 -12.40
N ALA A 669 -18.22 -10.57 -12.48
CA ALA A 669 -17.94 -9.68 -11.36
C ALA A 669 -18.95 -9.87 -10.21
N ARG A 670 -20.24 -10.05 -10.51
CA ARG A 670 -21.27 -10.39 -9.51
C ARG A 670 -20.92 -11.71 -8.82
N TRP A 671 -20.61 -12.75 -9.58
CA TRP A 671 -20.15 -14.04 -9.02
C TRP A 671 -18.93 -13.86 -8.10
N LEU A 672 -17.96 -13.05 -8.50
CA LEU A 672 -16.78 -12.77 -7.67
C LEU A 672 -17.20 -12.20 -6.31
N THR A 673 -18.17 -11.28 -6.26
CA THR A 673 -18.66 -10.76 -4.97
C THR A 673 -19.29 -11.84 -4.10
N VAL A 674 -20.02 -12.79 -4.68
CA VAL A 674 -20.63 -13.91 -3.93
C VAL A 674 -19.55 -14.83 -3.40
N ALA A 675 -18.61 -15.24 -4.24
CA ALA A 675 -17.51 -16.12 -3.86
C ALA A 675 -16.63 -15.50 -2.75
N ILE A 676 -16.37 -14.19 -2.81
CA ILE A 676 -15.67 -13.45 -1.75
C ILE A 676 -16.50 -13.46 -0.45
N ALA A 677 -17.80 -13.14 -0.54
CA ALA A 677 -18.67 -13.11 0.62
C ALA A 677 -18.76 -14.49 1.31
N GLU A 678 -18.84 -15.57 0.54
CA GLU A 678 -18.83 -16.94 1.07
C GLU A 678 -17.50 -17.29 1.71
N ALA A 679 -16.37 -17.04 1.03
CA ALA A 679 -15.04 -17.37 1.53
C ALA A 679 -14.70 -16.62 2.83
N TYR A 680 -14.97 -15.32 2.87
CA TYR A 680 -14.81 -14.53 4.10
C TYR A 680 -15.87 -14.85 5.15
N GLY A 681 -17.10 -15.16 4.76
CA GLY A 681 -18.15 -15.59 5.67
C GLY A 681 -17.79 -16.86 6.44
N VAL A 682 -17.19 -17.84 5.78
CA VAL A 682 -16.64 -19.05 6.41
C VAL A 682 -15.51 -18.70 7.37
N ALA A 683 -14.53 -17.92 6.91
CA ALA A 683 -13.39 -17.51 7.75
C ALA A 683 -13.85 -16.74 9.01
N PHE A 684 -14.74 -15.78 8.85
CA PHE A 684 -15.30 -14.98 9.93
C PHE A 684 -16.17 -15.80 10.89
N ARG A 685 -16.95 -16.75 10.38
CA ARG A 685 -17.72 -17.67 11.24
C ARG A 685 -16.80 -18.53 12.12
N GLY A 686 -15.73 -19.07 11.56
CA GLY A 686 -14.73 -19.82 12.34
C GLY A 686 -14.14 -18.97 13.47
N LEU A 687 -13.71 -17.74 13.18
CA LEU A 687 -13.19 -16.81 14.19
C LEU A 687 -14.21 -16.49 15.29
N TYR A 688 -15.48 -16.28 14.92
CA TYR A 688 -16.55 -16.02 15.89
C TYR A 688 -16.80 -17.23 16.80
N GLU A 689 -16.85 -18.44 16.24
CA GLU A 689 -17.12 -19.67 16.98
C GLU A 689 -15.98 -19.98 17.98
N GLU A 690 -14.73 -19.75 17.58
CA GLU A 690 -13.56 -19.85 18.47
C GLU A 690 -13.67 -18.87 19.64
N LEU A 691 -13.90 -17.58 19.35
CA LEU A 691 -14.02 -16.54 20.39
C LEU A 691 -15.23 -16.77 21.31
N ALA A 692 -16.36 -17.21 20.77
CA ALA A 692 -17.55 -17.50 21.56
C ALA A 692 -17.33 -18.70 22.50
N ALA A 693 -16.62 -19.73 22.02
CA ALA A 693 -16.25 -20.88 22.83
C ALA A 693 -15.27 -20.52 23.96
N GLU A 694 -14.26 -19.68 23.67
CA GLU A 694 -13.29 -19.20 24.66
C GLU A 694 -13.94 -18.31 25.72
N ALA A 695 -14.87 -17.42 25.32
CA ALA A 695 -15.57 -16.54 26.24
C ALA A 695 -16.66 -17.24 27.06
N GLY A 696 -17.16 -18.40 26.60
CA GLY A 696 -18.36 -19.03 27.15
C GLY A 696 -19.63 -18.19 26.94
N ASP A 697 -19.60 -17.26 25.98
CA ASP A 697 -20.65 -16.28 25.69
C ASP A 697 -20.92 -16.28 24.18
N ARG A 698 -22.19 -16.12 23.80
CA ARG A 698 -22.60 -16.00 22.40
C ARG A 698 -22.45 -14.58 21.86
N GLU A 699 -22.22 -13.60 22.73
CA GLU A 699 -21.86 -12.25 22.35
C GLU A 699 -20.34 -12.04 22.47
N VAL A 700 -19.69 -11.88 21.32
CA VAL A 700 -18.23 -11.69 21.24
C VAL A 700 -17.93 -10.20 21.15
N ASN A 701 -16.87 -9.75 21.80
CA ASN A 701 -16.39 -8.38 21.65
C ASN A 701 -15.86 -8.15 20.23
N PHE A 702 -16.42 -7.15 19.52
CA PHE A 702 -16.03 -6.88 18.14
C PHE A 702 -14.56 -6.45 18.02
N ALA A 703 -13.98 -5.84 19.05
CA ALA A 703 -12.57 -5.45 19.00
C ALA A 703 -11.61 -6.65 19.01
N ASP A 704 -11.99 -7.73 19.69
CA ASP A 704 -11.21 -8.98 19.73
C ASP A 704 -11.40 -9.76 18.42
N PHE A 705 -12.63 -9.79 17.90
CA PHE A 705 -12.92 -10.30 16.56
C PHE A 705 -12.12 -9.58 15.47
N TRP A 706 -12.14 -8.24 15.47
CA TRP A 706 -11.42 -7.41 14.50
C TRP A 706 -9.92 -7.71 14.50
N TYR A 707 -9.32 -7.89 15.68
CA TYR A 707 -7.90 -8.21 15.81
C TYR A 707 -7.55 -9.51 15.08
N LEU A 708 -8.35 -10.57 15.27
CA LEU A 708 -8.12 -11.85 14.58
C LEU A 708 -8.46 -11.77 13.08
N ALA A 709 -9.49 -11.01 12.70
CA ALA A 709 -9.89 -10.81 11.30
C ALA A 709 -8.80 -10.14 10.45
N GLN A 710 -7.81 -9.47 11.05
CA GLN A 710 -6.66 -8.92 10.32
C GLN A 710 -5.83 -10.00 9.63
N GLY A 711 -5.75 -11.21 10.19
CA GLY A 711 -5.05 -12.34 9.58
C GLY A 711 -5.53 -12.66 8.16
N PRO A 712 -6.81 -13.04 7.97
CA PRO A 712 -7.35 -13.32 6.64
C PRO A 712 -7.42 -12.08 5.72
N LEU A 713 -7.50 -10.86 6.27
CA LEU A 713 -7.61 -9.64 5.46
C LEU A 713 -6.25 -9.11 4.97
N PHE A 714 -5.23 -9.11 5.83
CA PHE A 714 -3.95 -8.43 5.62
C PHE A 714 -2.71 -9.31 5.86
N GLY A 715 -2.91 -10.56 6.28
CA GLY A 715 -1.82 -11.50 6.54
C GLY A 715 -1.00 -11.83 5.29
N THR A 716 0.22 -12.31 5.51
CA THR A 716 1.16 -12.72 4.45
C THR A 716 0.98 -14.17 3.99
N GLY A 717 0.10 -14.93 4.65
CA GLY A 717 -0.29 -16.28 4.24
C GLY A 717 -1.32 -16.28 3.11
N GLU A 718 -1.79 -17.46 2.72
CA GLU A 718 -2.90 -17.60 1.76
C GLU A 718 -4.17 -17.00 2.35
N ARG A 719 -4.73 -16.00 1.67
CA ARG A 719 -5.96 -15.32 2.08
C ARG A 719 -7.16 -15.89 1.33
N PRO A 720 -8.39 -15.77 1.86
CA PRO A 720 -9.59 -16.24 1.18
C PRO A 720 -9.75 -15.72 -0.26
N ILE A 721 -9.31 -14.48 -0.52
CA ILE A 721 -9.36 -13.87 -1.85
C ILE A 721 -8.42 -14.54 -2.87
N ASP A 722 -7.29 -15.11 -2.44
CA ASP A 722 -6.27 -15.62 -3.35
C ASP A 722 -6.79 -16.86 -4.11
N ALA A 723 -7.47 -17.77 -3.39
CA ALA A 723 -8.13 -18.93 -3.98
C ALA A 723 -9.28 -18.54 -4.92
N VAL A 724 -10.12 -17.58 -4.51
CA VAL A 724 -11.24 -17.09 -5.32
C VAL A 724 -10.74 -16.42 -6.62
N SER A 725 -9.65 -15.65 -6.55
CA SER A 725 -9.05 -15.00 -7.72
C SER A 725 -8.43 -16.01 -8.69
N ALA A 726 -7.79 -17.07 -8.18
CA ALA A 726 -7.29 -18.17 -9.02
C ALA A 726 -8.43 -18.93 -9.70
N GLU A 727 -9.55 -19.13 -9.00
CA GLU A 727 -10.75 -19.74 -9.57
C GLU A 727 -11.39 -18.86 -10.66
N LEU A 728 -11.49 -17.55 -10.44
CA LEU A 728 -11.94 -16.58 -11.45
C LEU A 728 -11.13 -16.71 -12.73
N ALA A 729 -9.80 -16.70 -12.64
CA ALA A 729 -8.91 -16.82 -13.80
C ALA A 729 -9.11 -18.14 -14.55
N THR A 730 -9.29 -19.24 -13.81
CA THR A 730 -9.56 -20.58 -14.38
C THR A 730 -10.90 -20.62 -15.12
N ARG A 731 -11.98 -20.12 -14.49
CA ARG A 731 -13.32 -20.07 -15.10
C ARG A 731 -13.31 -19.14 -16.33
N PHE A 732 -12.58 -18.04 -16.29
CA PHE A 732 -12.46 -17.12 -17.42
C PHE A 732 -11.68 -17.73 -18.60
N ALA A 733 -10.62 -18.49 -18.35
CA ALA A 733 -9.90 -19.22 -19.40
C ALA A 733 -10.84 -20.22 -20.12
N ARG A 734 -11.68 -20.94 -19.37
CA ARG A 734 -12.72 -21.82 -19.92
C ARG A 734 -13.82 -21.07 -20.67
N LEU A 735 -14.24 -19.89 -20.19
CA LEU A 735 -15.24 -19.05 -20.86
C LEU A 735 -14.73 -18.60 -22.23
N THR A 736 -13.45 -18.26 -22.33
CA THR A 736 -12.83 -17.69 -23.54
C THR A 736 -12.28 -18.74 -24.50
N GLY A 737 -12.20 -20.02 -24.10
CA GLY A 737 -11.60 -21.08 -24.91
C GLY A 737 -10.07 -21.01 -24.95
N LEU A 738 -9.43 -20.26 -24.03
CA LEU A 738 -7.97 -20.19 -23.96
C LEU A 738 -7.32 -21.54 -23.65
N ASP A 739 -8.06 -22.45 -22.99
CA ASP A 739 -7.60 -23.80 -22.69
C ASP A 739 -7.45 -24.66 -23.97
N ASP A 740 -8.13 -24.29 -25.06
CA ASP A 740 -8.13 -25.04 -26.33
C ASP A 740 -6.91 -24.74 -27.21
N ASP A 741 -6.17 -23.67 -26.93
CA ASP A 741 -4.90 -23.31 -27.58
C ASP A 741 -3.79 -23.29 -26.52
N PRO A 742 -3.25 -24.43 -26.07
CA PRO A 742 -2.18 -24.47 -25.06
C PRO A 742 -0.82 -23.97 -25.61
N ALA A 743 -0.60 -24.07 -26.93
CA ALA A 743 0.61 -23.60 -27.59
C ALA A 743 0.71 -22.06 -27.58
N GLY A 744 -0.44 -21.38 -27.66
CA GLY A 744 -0.51 -19.91 -27.66
C GLY A 744 -0.15 -19.29 -29.00
N ASP A 745 -0.39 -20.02 -30.10
CA ASP A 745 -0.07 -19.59 -31.46
C ASP A 745 -1.04 -18.51 -31.95
N SER A 746 -2.26 -18.46 -31.41
CA SER A 746 -3.24 -17.44 -31.76
C SER A 746 -2.83 -16.07 -31.22
N ARG A 747 -3.00 -15.02 -32.03
CA ARG A 747 -2.82 -13.60 -31.61
C ARG A 747 -4.14 -12.92 -31.24
N LEU A 748 -5.27 -13.47 -31.68
CA LEU A 748 -6.60 -12.90 -31.48
C LEU A 748 -7.61 -14.02 -31.18
N VAL A 749 -8.39 -13.82 -30.13
CA VAL A 749 -9.59 -14.59 -29.79
C VAL A 749 -10.78 -13.65 -29.93
N GLN A 750 -11.59 -13.85 -30.97
CA GLN A 750 -12.79 -13.07 -31.24
C GLN A 750 -14.02 -13.88 -30.82
N LEU A 751 -14.83 -13.32 -29.92
CA LEU A 751 -16.03 -13.95 -29.34
C LEU A 751 -17.23 -13.03 -29.56
N SER A 752 -18.43 -13.58 -29.48
CA SER A 752 -19.67 -12.79 -29.39
C SER A 752 -20.28 -12.89 -27.99
N ALA A 753 -20.79 -11.78 -27.45
CA ALA A 753 -21.51 -11.83 -26.18
C ALA A 753 -22.74 -12.75 -26.25
N ALA A 754 -23.39 -12.84 -27.41
CA ALA A 754 -24.53 -13.71 -27.63
C ALA A 754 -24.16 -15.20 -27.45
N ASP A 755 -23.02 -15.62 -27.97
CA ASP A 755 -22.53 -17.01 -27.85
C ASP A 755 -22.03 -17.34 -26.44
N LEU A 756 -21.58 -16.32 -25.69
CA LEU A 756 -21.13 -16.48 -24.31
C LEU A 756 -22.28 -16.45 -23.30
N ALA A 757 -23.48 -15.98 -23.68
CA ALA A 757 -24.55 -15.68 -22.75
C ALA A 757 -25.00 -16.87 -21.88
N ALA A 758 -25.10 -18.08 -22.43
CA ALA A 758 -25.43 -19.28 -21.66
C ALA A 758 -24.21 -19.81 -20.87
N ARG A 759 -23.01 -19.74 -21.47
CA ARG A 759 -21.77 -20.23 -20.85
C ARG A 759 -21.38 -19.44 -19.61
N VAL A 760 -21.62 -18.12 -19.61
CA VAL A 760 -21.32 -17.29 -18.45
C VAL A 760 -22.25 -17.61 -17.28
N ASP A 761 -23.53 -17.92 -17.52
CA ASP A 761 -24.46 -18.32 -16.45
C ASP A 761 -24.06 -19.66 -15.82
N ASP A 762 -23.62 -20.62 -16.65
CA ASP A 762 -23.12 -21.92 -16.17
C ASP A 762 -21.79 -21.79 -15.40
N LEU A 763 -20.87 -20.95 -15.90
CA LEU A 763 -19.54 -20.79 -15.30
C LEU A 763 -19.50 -19.80 -14.13
N PHE A 764 -20.44 -18.87 -14.04
CA PHE A 764 -20.48 -17.82 -13.02
C PHE A 764 -21.89 -17.66 -12.42
N PRO A 765 -22.44 -18.72 -11.81
CA PRO A 765 -23.80 -18.68 -11.27
C PRO A 765 -23.90 -17.69 -10.11
N ALA A 766 -24.66 -16.61 -10.28
CA ALA A 766 -24.97 -15.64 -9.23
C ALA A 766 -26.22 -14.80 -9.56
N ASP A 767 -27.24 -14.89 -8.71
CA ASP A 767 -28.49 -14.15 -8.89
C ASP A 767 -28.44 -12.72 -8.33
N ARG A 768 -27.60 -12.50 -7.30
CA ARG A 768 -27.46 -11.22 -6.57
C ARG A 768 -26.03 -11.04 -6.04
N PRO A 769 -25.58 -9.82 -5.76
CA PRO A 769 -24.25 -9.57 -5.21
C PRO A 769 -24.11 -10.04 -3.76
N GLY A 770 -22.87 -10.21 -3.30
CA GLY A 770 -22.54 -10.72 -1.97
C GLY A 770 -22.76 -9.73 -0.81
N TRP A 771 -22.62 -8.43 -1.06
CA TRP A 771 -22.86 -7.34 -0.09
C TRP A 771 -23.23 -6.04 -0.82
N SER A 772 -23.56 -4.97 -0.10
CA SER A 772 -24.08 -3.71 -0.66
C SER A 772 -23.20 -3.11 -1.75
N ALA A 773 -21.91 -2.88 -1.47
CA ALA A 773 -20.97 -2.31 -2.45
C ALA A 773 -20.69 -3.24 -3.63
N GLY A 774 -20.97 -4.54 -3.49
CA GLY A 774 -21.00 -5.51 -4.58
C GLY A 774 -21.97 -5.17 -5.72
N ARG A 775 -22.90 -4.22 -5.50
CA ARG A 775 -23.77 -3.69 -6.53
C ARG A 775 -23.07 -2.73 -7.50
N ILE A 776 -21.94 -2.13 -7.14
CA ILE A 776 -21.31 -1.08 -7.95
C ILE A 776 -20.02 -1.61 -8.58
N HIS A 777 -19.94 -1.56 -9.90
CA HIS A 777 -18.74 -1.90 -10.66
C HIS A 777 -18.32 -0.70 -11.50
N SER A 778 -17.04 -0.34 -11.46
CA SER A 778 -16.53 0.78 -12.25
C SER A 778 -15.55 0.32 -13.34
N PRO A 779 -16.00 0.12 -14.59
CA PRO A 779 -15.11 -0.12 -15.71
C PRO A 779 -14.42 1.16 -16.19
N ASP A 780 -13.13 1.05 -16.47
CA ASP A 780 -12.32 2.02 -17.19
C ASP A 780 -12.28 1.65 -18.67
N LEU A 781 -12.79 2.51 -19.55
CA LEU A 781 -13.01 2.25 -20.97
C LEU A 781 -12.15 3.18 -21.82
N GLN A 782 -11.31 2.63 -22.68
CA GLN A 782 -10.51 3.39 -23.64
C GLN A 782 -11.09 3.18 -25.04
N ILE A 783 -11.63 4.24 -25.63
CA ILE A 783 -12.25 4.17 -26.96
C ILE A 783 -11.18 4.37 -28.03
N CYS A 784 -11.01 3.38 -28.89
CA CYS A 784 -10.15 3.45 -30.07
C CYS A 784 -10.95 4.02 -31.25
N ALA A 785 -10.76 5.30 -31.55
CA ALA A 785 -11.44 5.94 -32.67
C ALA A 785 -10.59 7.06 -33.29
N ALA A 786 -10.68 7.21 -34.60
CA ALA A 786 -10.10 8.33 -35.34
C ALA A 786 -10.98 9.59 -35.28
N GLY A 787 -12.04 9.62 -34.47
CA GLY A 787 -12.95 10.75 -34.34
C GLY A 787 -14.31 10.33 -33.80
N VAL A 788 -15.14 11.31 -33.49
CA VAL A 788 -16.49 11.08 -32.94
C VAL A 788 -17.42 10.43 -33.97
N GLU A 789 -17.20 10.68 -35.26
CA GLU A 789 -17.99 10.10 -36.35
C GLU A 789 -17.84 8.57 -36.46
N GLU A 790 -16.72 8.02 -36.00
CA GLU A 790 -16.51 6.57 -35.93
C GLU A 790 -17.23 5.96 -34.72
N ILE A 791 -17.24 6.68 -33.59
CA ILE A 791 -17.97 6.33 -32.38
C ILE A 791 -19.48 6.30 -32.66
N ASP A 792 -20.00 7.34 -33.29
CA ASP A 792 -21.44 7.52 -33.55
C ASP A 792 -22.00 6.48 -34.54
N ARG A 793 -21.15 5.97 -35.45
CA ARG A 793 -21.50 4.85 -36.34
C ARG A 793 -21.37 3.48 -35.67
N GLY A 794 -20.99 3.43 -34.39
CA GLY A 794 -20.76 2.19 -33.63
C GLY A 794 -19.59 1.36 -34.15
N ALA A 795 -18.64 1.97 -34.88
CA ALA A 795 -17.52 1.27 -35.50
C ALA A 795 -16.27 1.21 -34.59
N ALA A 796 -16.22 2.04 -33.54
CA ALA A 796 -15.10 2.10 -32.62
C ALA A 796 -14.90 0.79 -31.84
N THR A 797 -13.65 0.41 -31.63
CA THR A 797 -13.28 -0.64 -30.67
C THR A 797 -13.13 0.01 -29.29
N VAL A 798 -13.53 -0.69 -28.24
CA VAL A 798 -13.34 -0.21 -26.85
C VAL A 798 -12.42 -1.18 -26.13
N VAL A 799 -11.46 -0.67 -25.37
CA VAL A 799 -10.57 -1.48 -24.53
C VAL A 799 -10.96 -1.32 -23.09
N LEU A 800 -11.16 -2.44 -22.40
CA LEU A 800 -11.27 -2.45 -20.95
C LEU A 800 -9.87 -2.21 -20.34
N GLY A 801 -9.66 -1.04 -19.76
CA GLY A 801 -8.45 -0.72 -19.01
C GLY A 801 -8.37 -1.53 -17.72
N GLU A 802 -9.39 -1.41 -16.89
CA GLU A 802 -9.55 -2.12 -15.63
C GLU A 802 -11.05 -2.22 -15.29
N LEU A 803 -11.45 -3.27 -14.56
CA LEU A 803 -12.78 -3.37 -13.96
C LEU A 803 -12.65 -3.34 -12.44
N HIS A 804 -12.97 -2.20 -11.83
CA HIS A 804 -13.00 -2.06 -10.38
C HIS A 804 -14.28 -2.69 -9.84
N THR A 805 -14.19 -3.97 -9.48
CA THR A 805 -15.32 -4.78 -9.02
C THR A 805 -15.71 -4.43 -7.59
N ALA A 806 -17.01 -4.27 -7.33
CA ALA A 806 -17.56 -3.89 -6.02
C ALA A 806 -17.03 -2.55 -5.48
N TRP A 807 -16.52 -1.67 -6.34
CA TRP A 807 -15.86 -0.43 -5.95
C TRP A 807 -16.47 0.78 -6.65
N ALA A 808 -17.04 1.69 -5.86
CA ALA A 808 -17.56 2.97 -6.32
C ALA A 808 -16.41 3.96 -6.54
N THR A 809 -15.73 3.88 -7.67
CA THR A 809 -14.50 4.66 -7.92
C THR A 809 -14.69 6.18 -7.96
N LEU A 810 -15.91 6.67 -8.18
CA LEU A 810 -16.20 8.11 -8.11
C LEU A 810 -16.38 8.60 -6.66
N ASP A 811 -16.44 7.70 -5.68
CA ASP A 811 -16.25 8.00 -4.27
C ASP A 811 -14.76 8.28 -3.98
N ASN A 812 -14.26 9.37 -4.55
CA ASN A 812 -12.88 9.80 -4.41
C ASN A 812 -12.78 11.33 -4.43
N SER A 813 -12.00 11.90 -3.51
CA SER A 813 -11.82 13.34 -3.38
C SER A 813 -11.29 14.03 -4.65
N VAL A 814 -10.48 13.34 -5.46
CA VAL A 814 -9.99 13.91 -6.73
C VAL A 814 -11.16 14.19 -7.69
N PHE A 815 -12.15 13.30 -7.78
CA PHE A 815 -13.29 13.50 -8.68
C PHE A 815 -14.35 14.41 -8.07
N ALA A 816 -14.61 14.28 -6.77
CA ALA A 816 -15.56 15.11 -6.05
C ALA A 816 -15.17 16.61 -6.09
N SER A 817 -13.88 16.93 -5.97
CA SER A 817 -13.39 18.32 -6.07
C SER A 817 -13.54 18.92 -7.46
N GLY A 818 -13.55 18.09 -8.51
CA GLY A 818 -13.78 18.49 -9.89
C GLY A 818 -15.26 18.60 -10.29
N HIS A 819 -16.19 18.16 -9.44
CA HIS A 819 -17.63 18.16 -9.72
C HIS A 819 -18.29 19.45 -9.20
N ASP A 820 -19.35 19.92 -9.85
CA ASP A 820 -20.02 21.17 -9.45
C ASP A 820 -21.05 20.98 -8.31
N ALA A 821 -21.47 19.74 -8.05
CA ALA A 821 -22.42 19.38 -6.99
C ALA A 821 -22.06 18.02 -6.34
N PRO A 822 -20.93 17.90 -5.62
CA PRO A 822 -20.45 16.63 -5.07
C PRO A 822 -21.41 16.00 -4.04
N GLU A 823 -22.19 16.81 -3.32
CA GLU A 823 -23.22 16.34 -2.38
C GLU A 823 -24.30 15.50 -3.05
N ARG A 824 -24.67 15.83 -4.30
CA ARG A 824 -25.62 15.04 -5.10
C ARG A 824 -25.08 13.64 -5.40
N LEU A 825 -23.77 13.52 -5.62
CA LEU A 825 -23.13 12.22 -5.85
C LEU A 825 -23.17 11.36 -4.57
N ALA A 826 -23.08 11.96 -3.39
CA ALA A 826 -23.23 11.26 -2.12
C ALA A 826 -24.67 10.73 -1.91
N ASP A 827 -25.69 11.53 -2.29
CA ASP A 827 -27.09 11.10 -2.26
C ASP A 827 -27.37 9.95 -3.24
N TRP A 828 -26.80 10.00 -4.45
CA TRP A 828 -26.90 8.91 -5.43
C TRP A 828 -26.25 7.62 -4.92
N LEU A 829 -25.05 7.72 -4.36
CA LEU A 829 -24.34 6.57 -3.81
C LEU A 829 -25.08 5.95 -2.62
N ALA A 830 -25.67 6.77 -1.75
CA ALA A 830 -26.51 6.29 -0.65
C ALA A 830 -27.82 5.65 -1.15
N THR A 831 -28.38 6.13 -2.25
CA THR A 831 -29.55 5.50 -2.90
C THR A 831 -29.21 4.10 -3.42
N ASP A 832 -28.02 3.93 -4.00
CA ASP A 832 -27.58 2.65 -4.57
C ASP A 832 -27.13 1.64 -3.50
N LEU A 833 -26.46 2.08 -2.44
CA LEU A 833 -25.89 1.19 -1.42
C LEU A 833 -26.77 1.04 -0.16
N GLY A 834 -27.81 1.86 -0.04
CA GLY A 834 -28.65 1.96 1.14
C GLY A 834 -28.13 2.97 2.18
N PRO A 835 -29.00 3.49 3.05
CA PRO A 835 -28.61 4.38 4.13
C PRO A 835 -27.87 3.62 5.25
N GLY A 836 -27.24 4.36 6.17
CA GLY A 836 -26.65 3.75 7.37
C GLY A 836 -25.34 2.99 7.13
N ARG A 837 -24.62 3.31 6.04
CA ARG A 837 -23.39 2.60 5.65
C ARG A 837 -22.31 2.75 6.70
N VAL A 838 -21.55 1.67 6.88
CA VAL A 838 -20.37 1.66 7.72
C VAL A 838 -19.17 2.16 6.92
N ARG A 839 -18.46 3.17 7.45
CA ARG A 839 -17.27 3.79 6.84
C ARG A 839 -16.09 3.69 7.77
N LEU A 840 -14.97 3.13 7.33
CA LEU A 840 -13.82 2.93 8.21
C LEU A 840 -13.00 4.23 8.33
N LEU A 841 -12.60 4.58 9.55
CA LEU A 841 -11.64 5.66 9.79
C LEU A 841 -10.21 5.12 9.64
N PHE A 842 -9.62 5.35 8.47
CA PHE A 842 -8.26 4.90 8.17
C PHE A 842 -7.18 5.81 8.80
N PRO A 843 -6.08 5.24 9.31
CA PRO A 843 -4.94 6.02 9.78
C PRO A 843 -4.14 6.63 8.61
N PRO A 844 -3.36 7.70 8.82
CA PRO A 844 -2.51 8.30 7.78
C PRO A 844 -1.42 7.36 7.24
N SER A 845 -1.06 6.32 8.01
CA SER A 845 -0.11 5.29 7.61
C SER A 845 -0.69 4.26 6.63
N MET A 846 -2.00 4.28 6.35
CA MET A 846 -2.62 3.34 5.43
C MET A 846 -2.08 3.57 4.01
N PRO A 847 -1.50 2.55 3.34
CA PRO A 847 -0.94 2.72 2.01
C PRO A 847 -1.97 3.25 1.01
N ARG A 848 -1.54 4.17 0.13
CA ARG A 848 -2.38 4.81 -0.91
C ARG A 848 -3.56 5.63 -0.38
N HIS A 849 -3.68 5.85 0.93
CA HIS A 849 -4.70 6.69 1.52
C HIS A 849 -4.14 8.10 1.80
N THR A 850 -4.33 9.02 0.86
CA THR A 850 -3.96 10.45 1.03
C THR A 850 -5.21 11.33 0.98
N ALA A 851 -5.12 12.57 1.48
CA ALA A 851 -6.25 13.50 1.45
C ALA A 851 -6.74 13.84 0.02
N ARG A 852 -5.90 13.60 -1.00
CA ARG A 852 -6.25 13.79 -2.41
C ARG A 852 -7.01 12.60 -2.99
N VAL A 853 -6.81 11.38 -2.48
CA VAL A 853 -7.44 10.16 -3.03
C VAL A 853 -8.28 9.39 -2.01
N THR A 854 -8.67 10.02 -0.90
CA THR A 854 -9.57 9.43 0.10
C THR A 854 -11.01 9.36 -0.40
N PHE A 855 -11.87 8.67 0.34
CA PHE A 855 -13.30 8.68 0.07
C PHE A 855 -13.92 10.04 0.41
N ALA A 856 -14.83 10.52 -0.44
CA ALA A 856 -15.37 11.88 -0.36
C ALA A 856 -16.90 11.96 -0.33
N LEU A 857 -17.60 10.91 -0.76
CA LEU A 857 -19.05 10.86 -0.89
C LEU A 857 -19.71 10.30 0.38
N GLN A 858 -19.37 10.91 1.52
CA GLN A 858 -19.98 10.59 2.81
C GLN A 858 -21.39 11.19 2.87
N HIS A 859 -22.39 10.34 3.10
CA HIS A 859 -23.78 10.74 3.28
C HIS A 859 -24.09 10.96 4.76
N ARG A 860 -25.09 11.80 5.06
CA ARG A 860 -25.45 12.16 6.45
C ARG A 860 -25.86 10.97 7.32
N THR A 861 -26.35 9.89 6.72
CA THR A 861 -26.74 8.66 7.45
C THR A 861 -25.58 7.71 7.71
N ASP A 862 -24.42 7.91 7.10
CA ASP A 862 -23.29 7.01 7.25
C ASP A 862 -22.74 7.06 8.68
N VAL A 863 -22.25 5.91 9.16
CA VAL A 863 -21.64 5.76 10.47
C VAL A 863 -20.16 5.47 10.28
N GLN A 864 -19.31 6.31 10.86
CA GLN A 864 -17.87 6.10 10.83
C GLN A 864 -17.46 5.14 11.96
N LEU A 865 -16.63 4.15 11.68
CA LEU A 865 -16.06 3.23 12.67
C LEU A 865 -14.56 3.45 12.85
N ALA A 866 -14.13 3.62 14.10
CA ALA A 866 -12.72 3.72 14.46
C ALA A 866 -12.20 2.41 15.04
N PHE A 867 -11.25 1.80 14.33
CA PHE A 867 -10.62 0.53 14.72
C PHE A 867 -9.17 0.68 15.19
N VAL A 868 -8.53 1.79 14.84
CA VAL A 868 -7.15 2.15 15.20
C VAL A 868 -7.09 3.64 15.50
N PRO A 869 -6.16 4.13 16.35
CA PRO A 869 -5.97 5.56 16.53
C PRO A 869 -5.72 6.26 15.19
N ALA A 870 -6.60 7.19 14.83
CA ALA A 870 -6.54 7.95 13.59
C ALA A 870 -7.05 9.37 13.84
N PRO A 871 -6.52 10.39 13.15
CA PRO A 871 -6.93 11.78 13.31
C PRO A 871 -8.26 12.05 12.60
N GLY A 872 -8.93 13.13 12.99
CA GLY A 872 -10.08 13.66 12.26
C GLY A 872 -11.35 12.83 12.31
N ALA A 873 -11.55 12.06 13.39
CA ALA A 873 -12.78 11.33 13.63
C ALA A 873 -14.01 12.27 13.67
N ASP A 874 -15.11 11.87 13.02
CA ASP A 874 -16.42 12.50 13.16
C ASP A 874 -16.90 12.36 14.62
N PRO A 875 -17.59 13.35 15.23
CA PRO A 875 -18.16 13.20 16.56
C PRO A 875 -19.12 12.02 16.73
N ARG A 876 -19.73 11.54 15.64
CA ARG A 876 -20.60 10.37 15.57
C ARG A 876 -19.82 9.08 15.30
N CYS A 877 -18.49 9.14 15.27
CA CYS A 877 -17.64 7.98 15.09
C CYS A 877 -17.84 7.00 16.24
N VAL A 878 -18.02 5.73 15.90
CA VAL A 878 -18.26 4.66 16.85
C VAL A 878 -16.96 3.86 17.03
N PRO A 879 -16.43 3.76 18.26
CA PRO A 879 -15.27 2.91 18.52
C PRO A 879 -15.66 1.44 18.38
N ILE A 880 -14.80 0.61 17.78
CA ILE A 880 -15.03 -0.84 17.71
C ILE A 880 -15.17 -1.50 19.10
N THR A 881 -14.60 -0.89 20.14
CA THR A 881 -14.73 -1.34 21.53
C THR A 881 -16.12 -1.13 22.13
N ALA A 882 -17.00 -0.38 21.45
CA ALA A 882 -18.40 -0.24 21.82
C ALA A 882 -19.31 -1.34 21.25
N LEU A 883 -18.79 -2.19 20.35
CA LEU A 883 -19.56 -3.11 19.54
C LEU A 883 -19.42 -4.57 19.99
N ARG A 884 -20.42 -5.37 19.63
CA ARG A 884 -20.50 -6.82 19.86
C ARG A 884 -20.84 -7.52 18.54
N VAL A 885 -20.35 -8.74 18.40
CA VAL A 885 -20.70 -9.67 17.32
C VAL A 885 -21.56 -10.77 17.90
N ARG A 886 -22.68 -11.08 17.23
CA ARG A 886 -23.55 -12.20 17.60
C ARG A 886 -24.06 -12.92 16.37
N ALA A 887 -24.37 -14.20 16.54
CA ALA A 887 -25.07 -14.97 15.52
C ALA A 887 -26.56 -14.57 15.45
N SER A 888 -27.05 -14.39 14.23
CA SER A 888 -28.47 -14.18 13.91
C SER A 888 -28.86 -15.17 12.81
N GLY A 889 -29.24 -16.39 13.21
CA GLY A 889 -29.45 -17.50 12.28
C GLY A 889 -28.15 -17.90 11.59
N ALA A 890 -28.15 -17.91 10.25
CA ALA A 890 -26.98 -18.22 9.42
C ALA A 890 -26.08 -17.00 9.15
N GLU A 891 -26.38 -15.84 9.73
CA GLU A 891 -25.61 -14.60 9.58
C GLU A 891 -24.92 -14.21 10.89
N LEU A 892 -23.85 -13.43 10.78
CA LEU A 892 -23.26 -12.72 11.91
C LEU A 892 -23.64 -11.24 11.81
N VAL A 893 -23.99 -10.64 12.94
CA VAL A 893 -24.35 -9.22 13.01
C VAL A 893 -23.52 -8.50 14.06
N VAL A 894 -23.27 -7.22 13.79
CA VAL A 894 -22.55 -6.29 14.67
C VAL A 894 -23.51 -5.19 15.13
N ASP A 895 -23.62 -5.01 16.44
CA ASP A 895 -24.38 -3.92 17.05
C ASP A 895 -23.76 -3.48 18.38
N GLY A 896 -24.20 -2.32 18.86
CA GLY A 896 -23.76 -1.77 20.14
C GLY A 896 -23.90 -0.26 20.23
N ALA A 897 -24.03 0.26 21.46
CA ALA A 897 -24.14 1.69 21.74
C ALA A 897 -25.23 2.44 20.95
N GLY A 898 -26.35 1.77 20.63
CA GLY A 898 -27.45 2.35 19.86
C GLY A 898 -27.25 2.36 18.34
N HIS A 899 -26.21 1.67 17.85
CA HIS A 899 -25.93 1.50 16.43
C HIS A 899 -26.06 0.02 16.01
N GLY A 900 -26.32 -0.20 14.71
CA GLY A 900 -26.64 -1.51 14.15
C GLY A 900 -28.11 -1.90 14.35
N PRO A 901 -28.49 -3.17 14.10
CA PRO A 901 -27.62 -4.25 13.65
C PRO A 901 -27.15 -4.10 12.21
N TRP A 902 -25.86 -4.37 11.98
CA TRP A 902 -25.28 -4.50 10.64
C TRP A 902 -24.88 -5.95 10.40
N PRO A 903 -25.15 -6.54 9.23
CA PRO A 903 -24.48 -7.76 8.82
C PRO A 903 -22.96 -7.57 8.88
N LEU A 904 -22.24 -8.57 9.38
CA LEU A 904 -20.79 -8.48 9.58
C LEU A 904 -20.07 -8.14 8.28
N LEU A 905 -20.49 -8.70 7.14
CA LEU A 905 -19.90 -8.39 5.84
C LEU A 905 -20.05 -6.91 5.44
N GLU A 906 -21.13 -6.23 5.86
CA GLU A 906 -21.33 -4.80 5.59
C GLU A 906 -20.34 -3.92 6.39
N VAL A 907 -19.93 -4.37 7.58
CA VAL A 907 -18.89 -3.70 8.37
C VAL A 907 -17.52 -3.77 7.68
N PHE A 908 -17.27 -4.85 6.93
CA PHE A 908 -16.04 -5.05 6.14
C PHE A 908 -16.18 -4.65 4.67
N SER A 909 -17.30 -4.02 4.26
CA SER A 909 -17.63 -3.70 2.87
C SER A 909 -16.49 -3.03 2.12
N GLU A 910 -15.88 -1.98 2.68
CA GLU A 910 -14.76 -1.27 2.05
C GLU A 910 -13.53 -2.17 1.85
N LEU A 911 -13.19 -3.03 2.81
CA LEU A 911 -12.03 -3.92 2.73
C LEU A 911 -12.26 -5.08 1.74
N LEU A 912 -13.47 -5.65 1.73
CA LEU A 912 -13.86 -6.68 0.76
C LEU A 912 -13.88 -6.12 -0.66
N SER A 913 -14.34 -4.88 -0.83
CA SER A 913 -14.29 -4.18 -2.11
C SER A 913 -12.86 -3.91 -2.59
N MET A 914 -11.89 -3.61 -1.69
CA MET A 914 -10.47 -3.50 -2.07
C MET A 914 -9.96 -4.83 -2.65
N HIS A 915 -10.28 -5.93 -1.95
CA HIS A 915 -9.91 -7.27 -2.38
C HIS A 915 -10.59 -7.69 -3.69
N ALA A 916 -11.86 -7.32 -3.90
CA ALA A 916 -12.58 -7.60 -5.14
C ALA A 916 -11.98 -6.85 -6.34
N ALA A 917 -11.62 -5.57 -6.17
CA ALA A 917 -10.96 -4.79 -7.22
C ALA A 917 -9.57 -5.34 -7.57
N ASP A 918 -8.77 -5.71 -6.56
CA ASP A 918 -7.45 -6.32 -6.78
C ASP A 918 -7.53 -7.75 -7.31
N GLY A 919 -8.56 -8.51 -6.93
CA GLY A 919 -8.77 -9.91 -7.30
C GLY A 919 -9.36 -10.14 -8.70
N PHE A 920 -9.98 -9.13 -9.30
CA PHE A 920 -10.51 -9.24 -10.68
C PHE A 920 -9.36 -9.18 -11.71
N LYS A 921 -8.62 -10.28 -11.86
CA LYS A 921 -7.52 -10.42 -12.81
C LYS A 921 -7.84 -11.54 -13.81
N LEU A 922 -8.09 -11.13 -15.06
CA LEU A 922 -8.44 -12.04 -16.17
C LEU A 922 -7.22 -12.64 -16.87
N ALA A 923 -6.02 -12.19 -16.53
CA ALA A 923 -4.80 -12.57 -17.23
C ALA A 923 -4.24 -13.91 -16.71
N THR A 924 -3.82 -14.77 -17.64
CA THR A 924 -3.26 -16.10 -17.33
C THR A 924 -1.75 -16.02 -17.11
N ALA A 925 -1.16 -17.03 -16.44
CA ALA A 925 0.29 -17.13 -16.22
C ALA A 925 1.09 -17.54 -17.49
N ARG A 926 0.49 -17.45 -18.67
CA ARG A 926 1.04 -17.95 -19.93
C ARG A 926 2.14 -17.03 -20.49
N PRO A 927 3.16 -17.58 -21.19
CA PRO A 927 4.18 -16.78 -21.87
C PRO A 927 3.60 -15.79 -22.90
N HIS A 928 2.52 -16.17 -23.57
CA HIS A 928 1.77 -15.32 -24.48
C HIS A 928 0.27 -15.43 -24.17
N THR A 929 -0.44 -14.31 -24.17
CA THR A 929 -1.90 -14.26 -24.09
C THR A 929 -2.40 -13.47 -25.30
N PRO A 930 -3.23 -14.06 -26.18
CA PRO A 930 -3.81 -13.35 -27.32
C PRO A 930 -4.65 -12.17 -26.88
N ARG A 931 -4.90 -11.23 -27.81
CA ARG A 931 -5.97 -10.25 -27.61
C ARG A 931 -7.31 -10.98 -27.53
N ILE A 932 -8.09 -10.74 -26.48
CA ILE A 932 -9.42 -11.32 -26.31
C ILE A 932 -10.45 -10.22 -26.51
N VAL A 933 -11.31 -10.41 -27.52
CA VAL A 933 -12.33 -9.45 -27.93
C VAL A 933 -13.70 -10.11 -27.83
N ILE A 934 -14.62 -9.47 -27.12
CA ILE A 934 -16.04 -9.84 -27.08
C ILE A 934 -16.80 -8.75 -27.83
N ASP A 935 -17.37 -9.11 -28.98
CA ASP A 935 -17.93 -8.19 -29.97
C ASP A 935 -16.91 -7.09 -30.35
N ARG A 936 -17.04 -5.87 -29.79
CA ARG A 936 -16.10 -4.74 -29.98
C ARG A 936 -15.34 -4.32 -28.72
N LEU A 937 -15.50 -5.05 -27.61
CA LEU A 937 -14.78 -4.82 -26.37
C LEU A 937 -13.56 -5.73 -26.28
N VAL A 938 -12.37 -5.13 -26.29
CA VAL A 938 -11.12 -5.81 -25.92
C VAL A 938 -11.13 -6.01 -24.41
N ALA A 939 -11.45 -7.22 -23.97
CA ALA A 939 -11.46 -7.59 -22.55
C ALA A 939 -10.04 -7.80 -22.01
N VAL A 940 -9.14 -8.32 -22.87
CA VAL A 940 -7.72 -8.54 -22.54
C VAL A 940 -6.87 -8.10 -23.74
N ARG A 941 -5.90 -7.22 -23.50
CA ARG A 941 -4.88 -6.85 -24.50
C ARG A 941 -3.94 -8.02 -24.77
N GLU A 942 -3.36 -8.07 -25.96
CA GLU A 942 -2.27 -9.00 -26.25
C GLU A 942 -1.09 -8.75 -25.31
N THR A 943 -0.61 -9.80 -24.64
CA THR A 943 0.49 -9.71 -23.66
C THR A 943 1.52 -10.81 -23.82
N TRP A 944 2.78 -10.47 -23.52
CA TRP A 944 3.92 -11.38 -23.50
C TRP A 944 4.61 -11.34 -22.14
N ARG A 945 5.07 -12.48 -21.67
CA ARG A 945 5.83 -12.66 -20.44
C ARG A 945 7.15 -13.33 -20.76
N THR A 946 8.22 -12.76 -20.24
CA THR A 946 9.57 -13.31 -20.27
C THR A 946 10.28 -12.91 -18.96
N ASN A 947 11.56 -13.22 -18.82
CA ASN A 947 12.39 -12.75 -17.72
C ASN A 947 13.59 -11.92 -18.22
N ILE A 948 14.31 -11.33 -17.27
CA ILE A 948 15.44 -10.44 -17.54
C ILE A 948 16.54 -11.15 -18.34
N ASP A 949 16.90 -12.38 -17.98
CA ASP A 949 17.98 -13.10 -18.67
C ASP A 949 17.57 -13.55 -20.08
N GLU A 950 16.37 -14.09 -20.25
CA GLU A 950 15.81 -14.47 -21.56
C GLU A 950 15.69 -13.31 -22.54
N SER A 951 15.42 -12.10 -22.03
CA SER A 951 15.30 -10.91 -22.88
C SER A 951 16.58 -10.56 -23.64
N GLY A 952 17.76 -10.96 -23.12
CA GLY A 952 19.06 -10.58 -23.66
C GLY A 952 19.41 -9.09 -23.54
N LEU A 953 18.58 -8.27 -22.89
CA LEU A 953 18.74 -6.81 -22.84
C LEU A 953 19.76 -6.35 -21.79
N ALA A 954 19.86 -7.06 -20.67
CA ALA A 954 20.72 -6.66 -19.54
C ALA A 954 22.21 -6.58 -19.91
N GLY A 955 22.66 -7.53 -20.74
CA GLY A 955 24.05 -7.67 -21.17
C GLY A 955 24.46 -6.75 -22.32
N ALA A 956 23.52 -6.04 -22.94
CA ALA A 956 23.80 -5.26 -24.14
C ALA A 956 24.60 -3.98 -23.83
N THR A 957 25.76 -3.82 -24.47
CA THR A 957 26.66 -2.67 -24.33
C THR A 957 26.77 -1.85 -25.62
N GLY A 958 27.27 -0.61 -25.51
CA GLY A 958 27.34 0.30 -26.67
C GLY A 958 25.98 0.76 -27.19
N SER A 959 25.97 1.77 -28.07
CA SER A 959 24.73 2.28 -28.66
C SER A 959 24.12 1.26 -29.63
N LEU A 960 24.93 0.76 -30.57
CA LEU A 960 24.51 -0.23 -31.57
C LEU A 960 24.10 -1.55 -30.92
N GLY A 961 24.91 -2.07 -29.98
CA GLY A 961 24.62 -3.34 -29.31
C GLY A 961 23.31 -3.32 -28.51
N ARG A 962 23.02 -2.23 -27.80
CA ARG A 962 21.72 -2.03 -27.13
C ARG A 962 20.56 -1.96 -28.11
N TYR A 963 20.73 -1.23 -29.21
CA TYR A 963 19.67 -1.10 -30.22
C TYR A 963 19.36 -2.45 -30.88
N LEU A 964 20.39 -3.17 -31.35
CA LEU A 964 20.22 -4.50 -31.95
C LEU A 964 19.68 -5.54 -30.97
N ALA A 965 20.03 -5.46 -29.68
CA ALA A 965 19.44 -6.34 -28.67
C ALA A 965 17.92 -6.14 -28.56
N VAL A 966 17.45 -4.90 -28.56
CA VAL A 966 16.01 -4.57 -28.54
C VAL A 966 15.32 -5.03 -29.83
N ARG A 967 15.94 -4.85 -31.00
CA ARG A 967 15.39 -5.36 -32.28
C ARG A 967 15.28 -6.88 -32.30
N ARG A 968 16.30 -7.60 -31.82
CA ARG A 968 16.24 -9.07 -31.68
C ARG A 968 15.15 -9.51 -30.72
N TRP A 969 15.02 -8.86 -29.58
CA TRP A 969 13.97 -9.16 -28.60
C TRP A 969 12.55 -8.91 -29.15
N ARG A 970 12.37 -7.81 -29.90
CA ARG A 970 11.13 -7.53 -30.64
C ARG A 970 10.80 -8.64 -31.63
N ARG A 971 11.78 -9.13 -32.39
CA ARG A 971 11.61 -10.22 -33.37
C ARG A 971 11.33 -11.56 -32.70
N SER A 972 12.04 -11.91 -31.62
CA SER A 972 11.90 -13.22 -30.96
C SER A 972 10.52 -13.43 -30.34
N LEU A 973 9.90 -12.35 -29.85
CA LEU A 973 8.56 -12.39 -29.25
C LEU A 973 7.45 -11.93 -30.20
N GLY A 974 7.76 -11.47 -31.41
CA GLY A 974 6.76 -10.96 -32.36
C GLY A 974 6.05 -9.68 -31.91
N LEU A 975 6.74 -8.84 -31.11
CA LEU A 975 6.16 -7.63 -30.51
C LEU A 975 5.82 -6.57 -31.57
N PRO A 976 4.75 -5.78 -31.37
CA PRO A 976 4.55 -4.55 -32.13
C PRO A 976 5.61 -3.50 -31.78
N GLU A 977 5.77 -2.47 -32.62
CA GLU A 977 6.76 -1.41 -32.35
C GLU A 977 6.46 -0.61 -31.08
N ARG A 978 5.18 -0.48 -30.71
CA ARG A 978 4.75 0.30 -29.55
C ARG A 978 4.17 -0.63 -28.50
N VAL A 979 4.78 -0.63 -27.32
CA VAL A 979 4.42 -1.52 -26.22
C VAL A 979 4.45 -0.80 -24.88
N TYR A 980 3.74 -1.35 -23.91
CA TYR A 980 3.93 -1.05 -22.49
C TYR A 980 4.75 -2.17 -21.85
N VAL A 981 5.84 -1.82 -21.16
CA VAL A 981 6.72 -2.76 -20.46
C VAL A 981 6.63 -2.56 -18.96
N LYS A 982 6.38 -3.62 -18.19
CA LYS A 982 6.41 -3.65 -16.72
C LYS A 982 7.46 -4.64 -16.23
N LEU A 983 8.44 -4.13 -15.50
CA LEU A 983 9.41 -4.95 -14.75
C LEU A 983 8.84 -5.22 -13.35
N SER A 984 9.20 -6.35 -12.74
CA SER A 984 8.77 -6.66 -11.36
C SER A 984 9.25 -5.64 -10.32
N THR A 985 10.34 -4.91 -10.62
CA THR A 985 10.90 -3.84 -9.78
C THR A 985 10.23 -2.48 -9.98
N GLU A 986 9.33 -2.36 -10.97
CA GLU A 986 8.66 -1.11 -11.34
C GLU A 986 7.19 -1.14 -10.92
N THR A 987 6.71 -0.05 -10.32
CA THR A 987 5.30 0.03 -9.88
C THR A 987 4.32 0.11 -11.04
N LYS A 988 4.66 0.87 -12.10
CA LYS A 988 3.80 1.13 -13.26
C LYS A 988 4.50 0.73 -14.57
N PRO A 989 3.76 0.19 -15.56
CA PRO A 989 4.31 -0.05 -16.89
C PRO A 989 4.81 1.25 -17.55
N CYS A 990 5.85 1.21 -18.37
CA CYS A 990 6.32 2.34 -19.17
C CYS A 990 5.97 2.15 -20.64
N TYR A 991 5.59 3.22 -21.35
CA TYR A 991 5.49 3.18 -22.81
C TYR A 991 6.90 3.13 -23.41
N VAL A 992 7.09 2.26 -24.38
CA VAL A 992 8.34 2.07 -25.11
C VAL A 992 8.01 1.94 -26.59
N ASP A 993 8.62 2.80 -27.41
CA ASP A 993 8.68 2.60 -28.85
C ASP A 993 10.01 1.92 -29.21
N LEU A 994 9.92 0.69 -29.71
CA LEU A 994 11.06 -0.20 -30.00
C LEU A 994 11.82 0.22 -31.27
N SER A 995 11.30 1.16 -32.06
CA SER A 995 12.04 1.79 -33.15
C SER A 995 13.03 2.83 -32.64
N SER A 996 12.77 3.44 -31.47
CA SER A 996 13.54 4.56 -30.93
C SER A 996 14.88 4.12 -30.32
N PRO A 997 16.02 4.69 -30.75
CA PRO A 997 17.32 4.38 -30.14
C PRO A 997 17.42 4.86 -28.68
N MET A 998 16.71 5.93 -28.31
CA MET A 998 16.69 6.44 -26.94
C MET A 998 15.92 5.50 -26.01
N PHE A 999 14.71 5.08 -26.39
CA PHE A 999 13.93 4.14 -25.59
C PHE A 999 14.60 2.77 -25.51
N ALA A 1000 15.22 2.29 -26.59
CA ALA A 1000 16.00 1.06 -26.56
C ALA A 1000 17.14 1.12 -25.52
N SER A 1001 17.86 2.24 -25.49
CA SER A 1001 18.94 2.47 -24.51
C SER A 1001 18.39 2.58 -23.07
N SER A 1002 17.26 3.28 -22.87
CA SER A 1002 16.60 3.40 -21.57
C SER A 1002 16.09 2.05 -21.07
N LEU A 1003 15.48 1.23 -21.93
CA LEU A 1003 14.95 -0.09 -21.60
C LEU A 1003 16.09 -1.03 -21.16
N CYS A 1004 17.19 -1.08 -21.91
CA CYS A 1004 18.35 -1.88 -21.51
C CYS A 1004 18.92 -1.44 -20.14
N ALA A 1005 18.93 -0.13 -19.86
CA ALA A 1005 19.38 0.38 -18.56
C ALA A 1005 18.43 -0.03 -17.42
N MET A 1006 17.13 0.06 -17.63
CA MET A 1006 16.11 -0.37 -16.67
C MET A 1006 16.20 -1.87 -16.39
N VAL A 1007 16.30 -2.69 -17.44
CA VAL A 1007 16.43 -4.15 -17.30
C VAL A 1007 17.72 -4.52 -16.58
N ARG A 1008 18.83 -3.82 -16.83
CA ARG A 1008 20.09 -4.03 -16.09
C ARG A 1008 19.97 -3.68 -14.61
N ALA A 1009 19.34 -2.55 -14.28
CA ALA A 1009 19.11 -2.16 -12.89
C ALA A 1009 18.21 -3.18 -12.18
N ALA A 1010 17.13 -3.61 -12.85
CA ALA A 1010 16.23 -4.64 -12.32
C ALA A 1010 16.96 -5.98 -12.10
N ARG A 1011 17.90 -6.35 -12.97
CA ARG A 1011 18.75 -7.55 -12.78
C ARG A 1011 19.57 -7.48 -11.51
N GLN A 1012 20.13 -6.30 -11.21
CA GLN A 1012 20.92 -6.07 -10.00
C GLN A 1012 20.07 -6.11 -8.73
N GLN A 1013 18.82 -5.67 -8.82
CA GLN A 1013 17.89 -5.59 -7.69
C GLN A 1013 17.15 -6.91 -7.40
N ALA A 1014 16.69 -7.61 -8.44
CA ALA A 1014 15.77 -8.74 -8.32
C ALA A 1014 16.26 -10.03 -9.01
N GLY A 1015 17.48 -10.04 -9.56
CA GLY A 1015 18.07 -11.20 -10.24
C GLY A 1015 17.57 -11.39 -11.68
N GLY A 1016 18.16 -12.38 -12.37
CA GLY A 1016 17.88 -12.67 -13.78
C GLY A 1016 16.52 -13.30 -14.06
N ALA A 1017 15.93 -13.97 -13.07
CA ALA A 1017 14.59 -14.58 -13.16
C ALA A 1017 13.44 -13.59 -12.97
N ALA A 1018 13.74 -12.32 -12.67
CA ALA A 1018 12.72 -11.30 -12.50
C ALA A 1018 11.87 -11.13 -13.77
N ALA A 1019 10.55 -11.03 -13.59
CA ALA A 1019 9.58 -11.03 -14.69
C ALA A 1019 9.56 -9.70 -15.46
N ILE A 1020 9.42 -9.81 -16.78
CA ILE A 1020 9.10 -8.73 -17.71
C ILE A 1020 7.73 -9.05 -18.32
N LEU A 1021 6.75 -8.19 -18.07
CA LEU A 1021 5.45 -8.22 -18.71
C LEU A 1021 5.39 -7.15 -19.80
N VAL A 1022 5.04 -7.53 -21.01
CA VAL A 1022 4.85 -6.65 -22.16
C VAL A 1022 3.38 -6.70 -22.56
N SER A 1023 2.77 -5.55 -22.78
CA SER A 1023 1.43 -5.40 -23.36
C SER A 1023 1.53 -4.58 -24.64
N GLU A 1024 0.69 -4.88 -25.63
CA GLU A 1024 0.52 -3.98 -26.77
C GLU A 1024 0.08 -2.57 -26.33
N ALA A 1025 0.47 -1.55 -27.10
CA ALA A 1025 0.00 -0.18 -26.91
C ALA A 1025 -1.30 0.06 -27.69
N LEU A 1026 -2.44 -0.18 -27.04
CA LEU A 1026 -3.78 0.00 -27.59
C LEU A 1026 -4.66 0.79 -26.60
N PRO A 1027 -5.26 1.93 -26.97
CA PRO A 1027 -5.23 2.59 -28.28
C PRO A 1027 -3.85 3.10 -28.71
N GLY A 1028 -3.59 3.11 -30.02
CA GLY A 1028 -2.46 3.85 -30.60
C GLY A 1028 -2.70 5.37 -30.63
N PRO A 1029 -1.67 6.20 -30.86
CA PRO A 1029 -1.83 7.66 -30.92
C PRO A 1029 -2.78 8.13 -32.05
N GLU A 1030 -2.86 7.39 -33.15
CA GLU A 1030 -3.80 7.63 -34.25
C GLU A 1030 -5.27 7.35 -33.88
N GLN A 1031 -5.51 6.64 -32.78
CA GLN A 1031 -6.84 6.24 -32.29
C GLN A 1031 -7.29 7.10 -31.08
N ALA A 1032 -6.61 8.21 -30.83
CA ALA A 1032 -7.04 9.23 -29.88
C ALA A 1032 -8.13 10.11 -30.51
N TRP A 1033 -9.22 10.36 -29.77
CA TRP A 1033 -10.42 11.03 -30.29
C TRP A 1033 -10.79 12.32 -29.53
N VAL A 1034 -10.30 12.52 -28.30
CA VAL A 1034 -10.67 13.66 -27.46
C VAL A 1034 -9.92 14.92 -27.90
N PRO A 1035 -10.60 15.98 -28.37
CA PRO A 1035 -9.94 17.16 -28.92
C PRO A 1035 -9.56 18.20 -27.85
N ASP A 1036 -8.70 19.15 -28.22
CA ASP A 1036 -8.61 20.48 -27.61
C ASP A 1036 -9.14 21.57 -28.56
N GLY A 1037 -9.12 22.83 -28.14
CA GLY A 1037 -9.55 23.97 -28.96
C GLY A 1037 -8.73 24.19 -30.24
N GLN A 1038 -7.60 23.49 -30.41
CA GLN A 1038 -6.76 23.51 -31.63
C GLN A 1038 -6.99 22.28 -32.51
N GLY A 1039 -7.90 21.38 -32.13
CA GLY A 1039 -8.18 20.13 -32.87
C GLY A 1039 -7.15 19.02 -32.65
N ARG A 1040 -6.17 19.20 -31.75
CA ARG A 1040 -5.21 18.14 -31.39
C ARG A 1040 -5.90 17.11 -30.50
N ARG A 1041 -5.47 15.86 -30.57
CA ARG A 1041 -6.16 14.75 -29.92
C ARG A 1041 -5.34 14.10 -28.83
N TYR A 1042 -6.01 13.65 -27.78
CA TYR A 1042 -5.39 13.19 -26.54
C TYR A 1042 -5.80 11.76 -26.24
N GLN A 1043 -4.84 10.99 -25.70
CA GLN A 1043 -5.17 9.72 -25.06
C GLN A 1043 -6.19 9.96 -23.96
N SER A 1044 -7.15 9.05 -23.83
CA SER A 1044 -8.25 9.21 -22.90
C SER A 1044 -8.77 7.88 -22.36
N GLU A 1045 -9.47 7.96 -21.23
CA GLU A 1045 -10.11 6.84 -20.58
C GLU A 1045 -11.37 7.32 -19.87
N LEU A 1046 -12.48 6.67 -20.18
CA LEU A 1046 -13.80 6.94 -19.62
C LEU A 1046 -14.06 5.97 -18.46
N ARG A 1047 -14.25 6.52 -17.27
CA ARG A 1047 -14.69 5.78 -16.08
C ARG A 1047 -16.19 5.99 -15.87
N ILE A 1048 -16.94 4.90 -15.80
CA ILE A 1048 -18.39 4.90 -15.51
C ILE A 1048 -18.67 4.09 -14.25
N GLN A 1049 -19.83 4.31 -13.63
CA GLN A 1049 -20.34 3.46 -12.54
C GLN A 1049 -21.55 2.68 -13.03
N VAL A 1050 -21.41 1.35 -13.07
CA VAL A 1050 -22.47 0.42 -13.40
C VAL A 1050 -23.04 -0.17 -12.10
N VAL A 1051 -24.37 -0.19 -12.01
CA VAL A 1051 -25.13 -0.59 -10.83
C VAL A 1051 -25.93 -1.85 -11.13
N ASP A 1052 -25.76 -2.85 -10.28
CA ASP A 1052 -26.58 -4.04 -10.21
C ASP A 1052 -27.97 -3.70 -9.67
N PRO A 1053 -29.05 -3.97 -10.41
CA PRO A 1053 -30.40 -3.78 -9.88
C PRO A 1053 -30.73 -4.76 -8.73
N ALA A 1054 -30.04 -5.90 -8.62
CA ALA A 1054 -30.29 -6.88 -7.57
C ALA A 1054 -29.80 -6.37 -6.20
N LEU A 1055 -30.57 -6.67 -5.16
CA LEU A 1055 -30.20 -6.39 -3.77
C LEU A 1055 -29.51 -7.61 -3.14
N PRO A 1056 -28.41 -7.43 -2.40
CA PRO A 1056 -27.79 -8.51 -1.63
C PRO A 1056 -28.66 -8.87 -0.42
N ALA A 1057 -28.51 -10.09 0.10
CA ALA A 1057 -29.23 -10.55 1.29
C ALA A 1057 -28.95 -9.66 2.52
N THR A 1058 -27.72 -9.14 2.60
CA THR A 1058 -27.27 -8.27 3.69
C THR A 1058 -28.12 -7.01 3.82
N MET A 1059 -28.67 -6.48 2.73
CA MET A 1059 -29.55 -5.29 2.76
C MET A 1059 -30.98 -5.59 3.22
N GLU A 1060 -31.40 -6.85 3.23
CA GLU A 1060 -32.72 -7.25 3.77
C GLU A 1060 -32.72 -7.28 5.30
N VAL A 1061 -31.57 -7.51 5.93
CA VAL A 1061 -31.40 -7.54 7.39
C VAL A 1061 -31.39 -6.12 7.99
N THR A 1062 -30.99 -5.13 7.20
CA THR A 1062 -30.89 -3.71 7.61
C THR A 1062 -32.19 -2.92 7.42
N ARG A 1063 -33.21 -3.51 6.78
CA ARG A 1063 -34.57 -2.96 6.61
C ARG A 1063 -35.52 -3.54 7.65
#